data_AF-A0A370TPU8-F1
#
_entry.id   AF-A0A370TPU8-F1
#
_cell.length_a   1.000
_cell.length_b   1.000
_cell.length_c   1.000
_cell.angle_alpha   90.00
_cell.angle_beta   90.00
_cell.angle_gamma   90.00
#
_symmetry.space_group_name_H-M   'P 1'
#
loop_
_entity.id
_entity.type
_entity.pdbx_description
1 polymer ?
#
loop_
_entity_poly.entity_id
_entity_poly.type
_entity_poly.pdbx_seq_one_letter_code
_entity_poly.pdbx_strand_id
1 'polypeptide(L)'
;MTGPNPLEKKLRPASIFKAPATPAPSNPIPSSSPAFGTPAHPIRPFNAAAIPPKASILAIILPPPTLRPLAFRTFTKKHSLTLTSSALQVLATFIGRHCGTGWREEGLAERVLEEVAKSWKNRSGGVIVDGESNELKDILRNLEGIMIGGRIVASRELSRQNSLVLGSSQNGEVSQTRLGLRPHLLTREDSQSSLGMSSLDVDGEDEDGLKDPRKWLKVIDAFEQPRLVYNVGKKHFDRDPSKPSLLPQASHKTQVFRNRYNLIHQRLLRNESFQTSALEISKTSSKRSSSNFGATQQSYKLTPIANLLGRNRTNHMLLGLLTIAPTGTLAINDLTGSIALDLTHAKPIPEDGAWFAPGMIVLVDGTYEEDDNNSGTSLGSSGGIGGTIGGKFIGFFIGGPPCERRQVTLGLSGTNGEGDVTAGGGFGWVDFLGVGSERAVGSKMRKLEERLMKQPVADDEPRAGSGRMVIIGEVNLDQPQTLQALKKLLGIYAAKPEEDTPITFILMGNFVSQAVMARGGSGGSIEYKEYFDGLASTLSDYPTLLQSATFVFVPGDNDAWASSFSAGAATALPRKGIPEMFTSRIKRAFTTANAEAEKERGRKADGEAIWTTNPSRLCLFGPTHEILLFRDDMTGRLRRTAINFSSSKPSDEDGDEDGRMVDTPPPAPEVSGDMDVDPDTQTTDPQPAEKPTKDSVSSDLHAARKLVKTILDQGYLSPFGMAIRPVLWDYTSALQIYPLPTAMVIADTEAPAFSVTYEGCHVMNPGSVIAPGRRGVAKWVEYDVRSRVGKVKEALF
;
A
#
# COMPACT_ATOMS: atom_id res chain seq x y z
N MET A 1 21.31 64.68 49.50
CA MET A 1 19.84 64.83 49.56
C MET A 1 19.45 65.79 48.46
N THR A 2 18.72 65.50 47.39
CA THR A 2 18.09 64.32 46.78
C THR A 2 18.00 64.69 45.28
N GLY A 3 18.44 63.81 44.37
CA GLY A 3 19.01 64.17 43.06
C GLY A 3 18.07 64.67 41.95
N PRO A 4 18.62 65.07 40.78
CA PRO A 4 17.83 65.41 39.61
C PRO A 4 18.05 64.47 38.39
N ASN A 5 16.92 64.15 37.76
CA ASN A 5 16.61 63.84 36.35
C ASN A 5 17.69 63.31 35.36
N PRO A 6 17.40 62.23 34.62
CA PRO A 6 18.11 61.88 33.39
C PRO A 6 17.44 62.42 32.12
N LEU A 7 18.25 62.94 31.20
CA LEU A 7 17.88 63.40 29.86
C LEU A 7 18.11 62.30 28.80
N GLU A 8 17.17 62.22 27.85
CA GLU A 8 17.16 61.35 26.66
C GLU A 8 18.35 61.57 25.70
N LYS A 9 18.88 60.49 25.11
CA LYS A 9 19.55 60.54 23.79
C LYS A 9 19.38 59.23 23.01
N LYS A 10 18.87 59.37 21.79
CA LYS A 10 18.60 58.34 20.76
C LYS A 10 19.88 57.63 20.26
N LEU A 11 19.80 56.31 20.06
CA LEU A 11 20.78 55.46 19.36
C LEU A 11 20.17 54.90 18.06
N ARG A 12 20.94 54.90 16.97
CA ARG A 12 20.67 54.16 15.70
C ARG A 12 21.76 53.10 15.48
N PRO A 13 21.48 51.98 14.76
CA PRO A 13 22.24 50.72 14.88
C PRO A 13 23.32 50.54 13.78
N ALA A 14 24.29 49.66 14.03
CA ALA A 14 25.34 49.26 13.08
C ALA A 14 25.39 47.73 12.88
N SER A 15 25.64 47.34 11.62
CA SER A 15 25.78 45.96 11.11
C SER A 15 27.20 45.43 11.24
N ILE A 16 27.40 44.17 11.70
CA ILE A 16 28.72 43.52 11.67
C ILE A 16 28.58 42.02 11.36
N PHE A 17 28.96 41.62 10.15
CA PHE A 17 29.40 40.27 9.79
C PHE A 17 30.74 40.36 9.06
N LYS A 18 31.79 39.69 9.57
CA LYS A 18 32.93 39.19 8.79
C LYS A 18 33.68 38.12 9.59
N ALA A 19 34.09 37.04 8.92
CA ALA A 19 34.82 35.90 9.47
C ALA A 19 36.32 35.94 9.07
N PRO A 20 37.23 35.32 9.84
CA PRO A 20 38.59 35.02 9.38
C PRO A 20 39.00 33.53 9.48
N ALA A 21 40.18 33.24 8.93
CA ALA A 21 40.72 31.93 8.50
C ALA A 21 41.69 31.22 9.49
N THR A 22 41.86 29.90 9.29
CA THR A 22 42.76 28.89 9.93
C THR A 22 44.28 29.12 9.74
N PRO A 23 45.23 28.49 10.50
CA PRO A 23 45.51 27.01 10.59
C PRO A 23 46.03 26.42 11.96
N ALA A 24 46.24 25.08 12.01
CA ALA A 24 46.64 24.19 13.15
C ALA A 24 48.19 24.03 13.33
N PRO A 25 48.83 23.07 14.09
CA PRO A 25 48.39 22.01 15.07
C PRO A 25 49.32 21.77 16.32
N SER A 26 48.98 20.83 17.24
CA SER A 26 49.86 19.77 17.84
C SER A 26 49.24 19.08 19.07
N ASN A 27 49.55 17.79 19.26
CA ASN A 27 49.08 16.86 20.32
C ASN A 27 50.32 16.32 21.07
N PRO A 28 50.26 15.97 22.37
CA PRO A 28 50.51 14.56 22.76
C PRO A 28 49.73 14.05 24.00
N ILE A 29 49.51 12.72 24.06
CA ILE A 29 48.90 11.90 25.14
C ILE A 29 50.06 11.36 26.06
N PRO A 30 49.85 10.88 27.32
CA PRO A 30 49.44 9.46 27.56
C PRO A 30 48.65 9.14 28.89
N SER A 31 47.99 7.96 28.90
CA SER A 31 47.73 7.04 30.07
C SER A 31 46.69 7.47 31.15
N SER A 32 45.76 6.69 31.73
CA SER A 32 45.48 5.24 31.93
C SER A 32 43.97 5.04 32.26
N SER A 33 43.38 3.85 32.02
CA SER A 33 41.95 3.47 32.25
C SER A 33 41.79 2.65 33.56
N PRO A 34 40.59 2.31 34.13
CA PRO A 34 39.29 2.10 33.47
C PRO A 34 37.99 2.42 34.27
N ALA A 35 36.84 2.25 33.60
CA ALA A 35 35.45 2.19 34.09
C ALA A 35 34.60 3.46 33.95
N PHE A 36 33.55 3.35 33.13
CA PHE A 36 32.43 4.28 32.92
C PHE A 36 32.77 5.70 32.42
N GLY A 37 32.70 5.88 31.09
CA GLY A 37 32.65 7.20 30.47
C GLY A 37 32.36 7.11 28.97
N THR A 38 31.21 7.64 28.54
CA THR A 38 30.86 7.89 27.14
C THR A 38 31.93 8.79 26.47
N PRO A 39 32.41 8.50 25.25
CA PRO A 39 33.40 9.34 24.59
C PRO A 39 32.77 10.67 24.14
N ALA A 40 33.39 11.78 24.53
CA ALA A 40 32.90 13.14 24.27
C ALA A 40 33.06 13.62 22.81
N HIS A 41 33.61 12.81 21.89
CA HIS A 41 33.64 13.13 20.47
C HIS A 41 33.51 11.87 19.58
N PRO A 42 32.63 11.87 18.56
CA PRO A 42 32.53 10.79 17.59
C PRO A 42 33.74 10.80 16.65
N ILE A 43 34.27 9.60 16.39
CA ILE A 43 35.29 9.33 15.38
C ILE A 43 34.77 9.82 14.03
N ARG A 44 35.49 10.76 13.38
CA ARG A 44 35.19 11.17 12.01
C ARG A 44 35.42 9.96 11.09
N PRO A 45 34.41 9.46 10.36
CA PRO A 45 34.66 8.51 9.29
C PRO A 45 35.45 9.20 8.18
N PHE A 46 36.38 8.45 7.58
CA PHE A 46 37.12 8.83 6.39
C PHE A 46 36.19 9.46 5.34
N ASN A 47 36.41 10.74 5.02
CA ASN A 47 35.85 11.37 3.84
C ASN A 47 36.53 10.76 2.60
N ALA A 48 35.94 9.69 2.06
CA ALA A 48 36.04 9.46 0.62
C ALA A 48 35.42 10.68 -0.06
N ALA A 49 36.11 11.25 -1.06
CA ALA A 49 35.63 12.40 -1.80
C ALA A 49 34.18 12.15 -2.26
N ALA A 50 33.25 13.01 -1.81
CA ALA A 50 31.86 12.92 -2.16
C ALA A 50 31.70 12.94 -3.68
N ILE A 51 31.08 11.89 -4.22
CA ILE A 51 30.61 11.86 -5.61
C ILE A 51 29.58 13.01 -5.72
N PRO A 52 29.73 13.96 -6.66
CA PRO A 52 28.79 15.06 -6.78
C PRO A 52 27.39 14.53 -7.12
N PRO A 53 26.32 15.10 -6.54
CA PRO A 53 24.95 14.68 -6.79
C PRO A 53 24.61 14.80 -8.28
N LYS A 54 23.86 13.83 -8.82
CA LYS A 54 23.34 13.90 -10.20
C LYS A 54 22.37 15.09 -10.30
N ALA A 55 22.84 16.22 -10.82
CA ALA A 55 21.99 17.36 -11.09
C ALA A 55 20.94 16.99 -12.15
N SER A 56 19.66 17.00 -11.78
CA SER A 56 18.57 16.93 -12.75
C SER A 56 18.55 18.23 -13.55
N ILE A 57 18.89 18.14 -14.84
CA ILE A 57 18.93 19.32 -15.71
C ILE A 57 17.52 19.63 -16.19
N LEU A 58 17.07 20.86 -15.95
CA LEU A 58 15.85 21.38 -16.56
C LEU A 58 16.13 21.69 -18.03
N ALA A 59 15.47 20.97 -18.93
CA ALA A 59 15.57 21.23 -20.36
C ALA A 59 15.09 22.64 -20.69
N ILE A 60 15.84 23.34 -21.55
CA ILE A 60 15.48 24.66 -22.06
C ILE A 60 15.26 24.58 -23.56
N ILE A 61 14.31 25.36 -24.07
CA ILE A 61 14.18 25.58 -25.51
C ILE A 61 15.23 26.64 -25.87
N LEU A 62 16.31 26.22 -26.52
CA LEU A 62 17.41 27.11 -26.91
C LEU A 62 17.21 27.60 -28.35
N PRO A 63 17.02 28.92 -28.58
CA PRO A 63 16.93 29.45 -29.93
C PRO A 63 18.26 29.27 -30.71
N PRO A 64 18.25 28.77 -31.96
CA PRO A 64 19.48 28.59 -32.74
C PRO A 64 20.39 29.84 -32.85
N PRO A 65 19.86 31.09 -32.93
CA PRO A 65 20.70 32.29 -32.95
C PRO A 65 21.56 32.49 -31.70
N THR A 66 21.13 32.03 -30.52
CA THR A 66 21.88 32.22 -29.26
C THR A 66 23.06 31.27 -29.14
N LEU A 67 22.98 30.08 -29.74
CA LEU A 67 24.08 29.12 -29.80
C LEU A 67 25.10 29.45 -30.90
N ARG A 68 24.68 30.20 -31.94
CA ARG A 68 25.48 30.48 -33.14
C ARG A 68 26.91 30.99 -32.85
N PRO A 69 27.16 31.96 -31.97
CA PRO A 69 28.52 32.45 -31.73
C PRO A 69 29.46 31.38 -31.14
N LEU A 70 28.95 30.49 -30.29
CA LEU A 70 29.72 29.41 -29.66
C LEU A 70 29.94 28.23 -30.64
N ALA A 71 28.91 27.87 -31.40
CA ALA A 71 29.00 26.83 -32.43
C ALA A 71 29.97 27.22 -33.55
N PHE A 72 29.96 28.48 -34.01
CA PHE A 72 30.94 28.95 -35.00
C PHE A 72 32.35 29.00 -34.40
N ARG A 73 32.53 29.48 -33.16
CA ARG A 73 33.86 29.48 -32.53
C ARG A 73 34.46 28.07 -32.41
N THR A 74 33.65 27.05 -32.15
CA THR A 74 34.11 25.67 -32.01
C THR A 74 34.28 24.98 -33.36
N PHE A 75 33.23 24.92 -34.19
CA PHE A 75 33.27 24.21 -35.47
C PHE A 75 34.13 24.95 -36.51
N THR A 76 33.93 26.24 -36.74
CA THR A 76 34.63 26.95 -37.83
C THR A 76 36.03 27.43 -37.42
N LYS A 77 36.20 27.98 -36.20
CA LYS A 77 37.51 28.52 -35.77
C LYS A 77 38.46 27.48 -35.15
N LYS A 78 37.97 26.51 -34.38
CA LYS A 78 38.84 25.49 -33.74
C LYS A 78 39.03 24.25 -34.60
N HIS A 79 37.99 23.77 -35.28
CA HIS A 79 38.03 22.50 -36.02
C HIS A 79 37.96 22.64 -37.55
N SER A 80 37.88 23.86 -38.08
CA SER A 80 37.83 24.16 -39.53
C SER A 80 36.68 23.45 -40.28
N LEU A 81 35.52 23.30 -39.64
CA LEU A 81 34.30 22.73 -40.19
C LEU A 81 33.28 23.84 -40.49
N THR A 82 32.53 23.70 -41.58
CA THR A 82 31.43 24.61 -41.95
C THR A 82 30.10 24.06 -41.45
N LEU A 83 29.31 24.90 -40.77
CA LEU A 83 28.06 24.50 -40.11
C LEU A 83 26.85 25.07 -40.87
N THR A 84 25.92 24.21 -41.26
CA THR A 84 24.63 24.58 -41.88
C THR A 84 23.63 25.09 -40.84
N SER A 85 22.57 25.78 -41.30
CA SER A 85 21.48 26.24 -40.42
C SER A 85 20.69 25.07 -39.81
N SER A 86 20.51 23.98 -40.56
CA SER A 86 19.89 22.73 -40.13
C SER A 86 20.69 22.08 -38.98
N ALA A 87 22.02 21.96 -39.13
CA ALA A 87 22.88 21.39 -38.09
C ALA A 87 22.87 22.24 -36.81
N LEU A 88 22.85 23.57 -36.93
CA LEU A 88 22.75 24.47 -35.77
C LEU A 88 21.44 24.27 -34.99
N GLN A 89 20.32 24.00 -35.67
CA GLN A 89 19.02 23.77 -35.06
C GLN A 89 18.99 22.44 -34.29
N VAL A 90 19.57 21.38 -34.86
CA VAL A 90 19.69 20.07 -34.19
C VAL A 90 20.57 20.18 -32.95
N LEU A 91 21.73 20.86 -33.05
CA LEU A 91 22.63 21.08 -31.92
C LEU A 91 22.01 21.95 -30.81
N ALA A 92 21.24 22.98 -31.17
CA ALA A 92 20.53 23.81 -30.19
C ALA A 92 19.47 23.02 -29.43
N THR A 93 18.75 22.13 -30.12
CA THR A 93 17.74 21.25 -29.51
C THR A 93 18.41 20.24 -28.57
N PHE A 94 19.52 19.63 -29.00
CA PHE A 94 20.28 18.67 -28.19
C PHE A 94 20.88 19.32 -26.92
N ILE A 95 21.55 20.46 -27.05
CA ILE A 95 22.15 21.18 -25.92
C ILE A 95 21.08 21.72 -24.98
N GLY A 96 19.97 22.22 -25.50
CA GLY A 96 18.83 22.66 -24.70
C GLY A 96 18.25 21.55 -23.83
N ARG A 97 18.16 20.33 -24.38
CA ARG A 97 17.66 19.14 -23.68
C ARG A 97 18.65 18.59 -22.64
N HIS A 98 19.94 18.50 -22.97
CA HIS A 98 20.92 17.78 -22.14
C HIS A 98 21.80 18.68 -21.25
N CYS A 99 21.97 19.97 -21.56
CA CYS A 99 22.79 20.89 -20.76
C CYS A 99 21.95 21.91 -19.96
N GLY A 100 20.67 22.11 -20.33
CA GLY A 100 19.74 23.01 -19.63
C GLY A 100 20.30 24.42 -19.43
N THR A 101 20.05 25.03 -18.26
CA THR A 101 20.52 26.40 -17.94
C THR A 101 22.05 26.53 -17.85
N GLY A 102 22.77 25.43 -17.57
CA GLY A 102 24.23 25.41 -17.46
C GLY A 102 24.99 25.49 -18.79
N TRP A 103 24.30 25.54 -19.93
CA TRP A 103 24.92 25.56 -21.26
C TRP A 103 25.89 26.74 -21.48
N ARG A 104 25.58 27.92 -20.89
CA ARG A 104 26.37 29.15 -21.04
C ARG A 104 27.26 29.46 -19.82
N GLU A 105 26.73 29.32 -18.60
CA GLU A 105 27.42 29.72 -17.37
C GLU A 105 28.50 28.72 -16.93
N GLU A 106 28.26 27.42 -17.11
CA GLU A 106 29.21 26.36 -16.76
C GLU A 106 30.10 25.92 -17.93
N GLY A 107 29.93 26.52 -19.13
CA GLY A 107 30.70 26.19 -20.33
C GLY A 107 30.47 24.78 -20.87
N LEU A 108 29.38 24.12 -20.47
CA LEU A 108 29.06 22.73 -20.84
C LEU A 108 28.80 22.59 -22.34
N ALA A 109 28.14 23.57 -22.96
CA ALA A 109 27.88 23.56 -24.40
C ALA A 109 29.17 23.54 -25.23
N GLU A 110 30.21 24.25 -24.79
CA GLU A 110 31.48 24.29 -25.53
C GLU A 110 32.17 22.92 -25.54
N ARG A 111 32.15 22.20 -24.41
CA ARG A 111 32.72 20.84 -24.32
C ARG A 111 31.96 19.83 -25.17
N VAL A 112 30.63 19.93 -25.19
CA VAL A 112 29.78 19.06 -26.02
C VAL A 112 30.01 19.34 -27.50
N LEU A 113 30.04 20.61 -27.91
CA LEU A 113 30.32 20.99 -29.29
C LEU A 113 31.73 20.57 -29.76
N GLU A 114 32.73 20.65 -28.87
CA GLU A 114 34.10 20.22 -29.16
C GLU A 114 34.20 18.70 -29.36
N GLU A 115 33.52 17.89 -28.54
CA GLU A 115 33.52 16.43 -28.68
C GLU A 115 32.73 15.97 -29.92
N VAL A 116 31.63 16.67 -30.26
CA VAL A 116 30.91 16.44 -31.52
C VAL A 116 31.81 16.76 -32.72
N ALA A 117 32.49 17.90 -32.72
CA ALA A 117 33.39 18.30 -33.81
C ALA A 117 34.57 17.32 -33.98
N LYS A 118 35.13 16.83 -32.88
CA LYS A 118 36.19 15.82 -32.87
C LYS A 118 35.71 14.46 -33.38
N SER A 119 34.53 14.03 -32.95
CA SER A 119 33.90 12.77 -33.40
C SER A 119 33.54 12.81 -34.88
N TRP A 120 33.09 13.96 -35.39
CA TRP A 120 32.82 14.18 -36.82
C TRP A 120 34.10 14.03 -37.66
N LYS A 121 35.19 14.65 -37.22
CA LYS A 121 36.50 14.56 -37.90
C LYS A 121 37.07 13.14 -37.86
N ASN A 122 36.90 12.42 -36.76
CA ASN A 122 37.39 11.04 -36.61
C ASN A 122 36.65 10.04 -37.49
N ARG A 123 35.38 10.31 -37.85
CA ARG A 123 34.58 9.48 -38.75
C ARG A 123 34.73 9.86 -40.23
N SER A 124 35.74 10.69 -40.57
CA SER A 124 35.98 11.20 -41.92
C SER A 124 34.77 11.94 -42.54
N GLY A 125 33.96 12.61 -41.71
CA GLY A 125 32.87 13.44 -42.18
C GLY A 125 33.38 14.60 -43.05
N GLY A 126 32.59 15.00 -44.05
CA GLY A 126 32.93 16.11 -44.94
C GLY A 126 33.17 17.44 -44.21
N VAL A 127 33.75 18.41 -44.91
CA VAL A 127 34.02 19.77 -44.38
C VAL A 127 32.72 20.52 -44.04
N ILE A 128 31.57 20.06 -44.55
CA ILE A 128 30.25 20.62 -44.30
C ILE A 128 29.49 19.68 -43.36
N VAL A 129 29.06 20.20 -42.20
CA VAL A 129 28.21 19.49 -41.23
C VAL A 129 26.75 19.83 -41.54
N ASP A 130 25.97 18.83 -41.93
CA ASP A 130 24.54 18.96 -42.23
C ASP A 130 23.65 18.28 -41.19
N GLY A 131 22.54 18.91 -40.83
CA GLY A 131 21.58 18.43 -39.83
C GLY A 131 20.80 17.20 -40.25
N GLU A 132 20.70 16.94 -41.56
CA GLU A 132 19.98 15.79 -42.12
C GLU A 132 20.85 14.53 -42.23
N SER A 133 22.17 14.67 -42.09
CA SER A 133 23.11 13.54 -42.17
C SER A 133 22.88 12.52 -41.04
N ASN A 134 22.83 11.24 -41.39
CA ASN A 134 22.72 10.15 -40.41
C ASN A 134 23.93 10.09 -39.47
N GLU A 135 25.12 10.48 -39.97
CA GLU A 135 26.36 10.54 -39.20
C GLU A 135 26.27 11.48 -37.99
N LEU A 136 25.62 12.65 -38.14
CA LEU A 136 25.48 13.62 -37.04
C LEU A 136 24.52 13.08 -35.98
N LYS A 137 23.43 12.45 -36.42
CA LYS A 137 22.44 11.82 -35.53
C LYS A 137 23.05 10.67 -34.74
N ASP A 138 23.88 9.85 -35.37
CA ASP A 138 24.56 8.73 -34.71
C ASP A 138 25.62 9.21 -33.71
N ILE A 139 26.33 10.32 -33.98
CA ILE A 139 27.25 10.91 -33.00
C ILE A 139 26.49 11.44 -31.79
N LEU A 140 25.35 12.11 -31.99
CA LEU A 140 24.53 12.64 -30.90
C LEU A 140 23.92 11.52 -30.04
N ARG A 141 23.46 10.42 -30.65
CA ARG A 141 22.99 9.23 -29.92
C ARG A 141 24.08 8.59 -29.07
N ASN A 142 25.30 8.48 -29.61
CA ASN A 142 26.44 7.95 -28.84
C ASN A 142 26.81 8.86 -27.66
N LEU A 143 26.76 10.18 -27.85
CA LEU A 143 27.03 11.14 -26.78
C LEU A 143 25.93 11.16 -25.72
N GLU A 144 24.68 10.95 -26.09
CA GLU A 144 23.56 10.82 -25.15
C GLU A 144 23.83 9.69 -24.13
N GLY A 145 24.37 8.55 -24.58
CA GLY A 145 24.75 7.45 -23.70
C GLY A 145 25.91 7.73 -22.74
N ILE A 146 26.70 8.79 -23.01
CA ILE A 146 27.92 9.15 -22.26
C ILE A 146 27.69 10.39 -21.36
N MET A 147 26.55 11.06 -21.51
CA MET A 147 26.24 12.29 -20.78
C MET A 147 25.53 12.01 -19.45
N ILE A 148 26.10 12.53 -18.35
CA ILE A 148 25.48 12.51 -17.02
C ILE A 148 25.48 13.95 -16.49
N GLY A 149 24.28 14.51 -16.25
CA GLY A 149 24.14 15.87 -15.72
C GLY A 149 24.83 16.93 -16.57
N GLY A 150 24.73 16.82 -17.91
CA GLY A 150 25.23 17.82 -18.85
C GLY A 150 26.74 17.83 -19.06
N ARG A 151 27.45 16.86 -18.46
CA ARG A 151 28.90 16.67 -18.59
C ARG A 151 29.21 15.39 -19.37
N ILE A 152 30.21 15.46 -20.23
CA ILE A 152 30.74 14.29 -20.96
C ILE A 152 31.71 13.56 -20.03
N VAL A 153 31.41 12.31 -19.70
CA VAL A 153 32.33 11.45 -18.92
C VAL A 153 33.15 10.63 -19.91
N ALA A 154 34.40 11.05 -20.17
CA ALA A 154 35.28 10.33 -21.07
C ALA A 154 35.68 8.96 -20.47
N SER A 155 35.26 7.86 -21.11
CA SER A 155 35.73 6.52 -20.79
C SER A 155 37.16 6.34 -21.30
N ARG A 156 38.16 6.61 -20.45
CA ARG A 156 39.55 6.17 -20.68
C ARG A 156 39.78 4.84 -19.96
N GLU A 157 40.07 3.83 -20.77
CA GLU A 157 40.76 2.57 -20.44
C GLU A 157 40.09 1.59 -19.46
N LEU A 158 39.42 0.60 -20.05
CA LEU A 158 39.18 -0.71 -19.44
C LEU A 158 40.52 -1.39 -19.13
N SER A 159 40.96 -1.31 -17.88
CA SER A 159 42.02 -2.17 -17.33
C SER A 159 41.41 -3.16 -16.34
N ARG A 160 41.64 -4.45 -16.63
CA ARG A 160 41.20 -5.62 -15.86
C ARG A 160 41.79 -5.62 -14.45
N GLN A 161 41.03 -5.29 -13.40
CA GLN A 161 41.22 -5.83 -12.03
C GLN A 161 39.87 -5.80 -11.25
N ASN A 162 39.41 -6.98 -10.82
CA ASN A 162 38.50 -7.32 -9.70
C ASN A 162 37.17 -6.54 -9.53
N SER A 163 35.98 -7.16 -9.66
CA SER A 163 35.32 -8.08 -8.72
C SER A 163 35.26 -7.62 -7.26
N LEU A 164 34.03 -7.52 -6.72
CA LEU A 164 33.63 -7.39 -5.31
C LEU A 164 33.64 -5.98 -4.71
N VAL A 165 32.51 -5.26 -4.77
CA VAL A 165 31.87 -4.59 -3.61
C VAL A 165 30.36 -4.48 -3.85
N LEU A 166 29.61 -5.16 -2.98
CA LEU A 166 28.19 -4.98 -2.69
C LEU A 166 28.05 -3.77 -1.75
N GLY A 167 27.13 -2.83 -1.99
CA GLY A 167 26.77 -1.83 -0.98
C GLY A 167 26.09 -0.54 -1.46
N SER A 168 24.77 -0.46 -1.24
CA SER A 168 24.02 0.71 -0.75
C SER A 168 24.22 2.10 -1.41
N SER A 169 23.16 2.62 -2.04
CA SER A 169 22.77 4.06 -2.10
C SER A 169 21.38 4.15 -2.75
N GLN A 170 20.29 4.54 -2.08
CA GLN A 170 19.93 5.89 -1.58
C GLN A 170 19.93 6.99 -2.66
N ASN A 171 18.80 7.71 -2.69
CA ASN A 171 18.50 9.01 -3.31
C ASN A 171 17.94 9.01 -4.74
N GLY A 172 16.60 8.94 -4.83
CA GLY A 172 15.83 9.61 -5.87
C GLY A 172 15.25 10.91 -5.33
N GLU A 173 15.88 12.04 -5.62
CA GLU A 173 15.33 13.39 -5.38
C GLU A 173 14.40 13.76 -6.55
N VAL A 174 13.12 14.04 -6.26
CA VAL A 174 12.19 14.65 -7.21
C VAL A 174 11.88 16.07 -6.73
N SER A 175 12.22 17.02 -7.60
CA SER A 175 12.24 18.46 -7.38
C SER A 175 10.89 19.05 -6.93
N GLN A 176 11.00 19.97 -5.99
CA GLN A 176 9.98 20.88 -5.52
C GLN A 176 9.43 21.75 -6.67
N THR A 177 8.11 21.85 -6.80
CA THR A 177 7.46 23.02 -7.40
C THR A 177 6.66 23.74 -6.31
N ARG A 178 7.21 24.86 -5.83
CA ARG A 178 6.49 25.89 -5.09
C ARG A 178 6.26 27.06 -6.03
N LEU A 179 5.00 27.35 -6.34
CA LEU A 179 4.34 28.66 -6.24
C LEU A 179 3.02 28.59 -7.03
N GLY A 180 1.92 28.61 -6.30
CA GLY A 180 0.58 28.73 -6.86
C GLY A 180 0.32 30.17 -7.29
N LEU A 181 0.25 30.38 -8.60
CA LEU A 181 -0.43 31.49 -9.26
C LEU A 181 -1.09 30.89 -10.52
N ARG A 182 -2.42 30.98 -10.61
CA ARG A 182 -3.18 30.61 -11.82
C ARG A 182 -2.94 31.67 -12.90
N PRO A 183 -2.61 31.28 -14.15
CA PRO A 183 -2.91 32.09 -15.32
C PRO A 183 -4.13 31.51 -16.04
N HIS A 184 -5.17 32.33 -16.20
CA HIS A 184 -6.24 32.11 -17.15
C HIS A 184 -5.72 32.30 -18.60
N LEU A 185 -6.32 31.56 -19.54
CA LEU A 185 -6.09 31.58 -20.99
C LEU A 185 -4.69 31.16 -21.45
N LEU A 186 -4.51 29.90 -21.85
CA LEU A 186 -3.77 29.54 -23.08
C LEU A 186 -4.27 28.21 -23.65
N THR A 187 -4.16 28.14 -24.97
CA THR A 187 -4.77 27.23 -25.94
C THR A 187 -4.21 25.80 -25.94
N ARG A 188 -5.09 24.90 -26.36
CA ARG A 188 -4.95 23.47 -26.60
C ARG A 188 -3.83 23.16 -27.60
N GLU A 189 -2.61 22.83 -27.14
CA GLU A 189 -1.64 21.99 -27.89
C GLU A 189 -0.39 21.50 -27.12
N ASP A 190 0.02 22.08 -25.98
CA ASP A 190 1.31 21.71 -25.33
C ASP A 190 1.22 20.80 -24.10
N SER A 191 0.73 19.57 -24.22
CA SER A 191 0.70 18.59 -23.09
C SER A 191 1.39 17.25 -23.35
N GLN A 192 2.25 17.14 -24.37
CA GLN A 192 2.92 15.88 -24.69
C GLN A 192 4.40 15.77 -24.27
N SER A 193 5.02 16.80 -23.67
CA SER A 193 6.49 16.81 -23.47
C SER A 193 6.97 16.74 -22.00
N SER A 194 6.14 16.21 -21.08
CA SER A 194 6.61 15.85 -19.73
C SER A 194 6.43 14.36 -19.49
N LEU A 195 7.30 13.56 -20.10
CA LEU A 195 7.39 12.12 -19.88
C LEU A 195 8.82 11.74 -19.47
N GLY A 196 8.99 11.45 -18.18
CA GLY A 196 10.08 10.64 -17.66
C GLY A 196 9.82 9.14 -17.90
N MET A 197 9.65 8.76 -19.17
CA MET A 197 9.59 7.37 -19.64
C MET A 197 10.28 7.31 -21.01
N SER A 198 11.61 7.43 -21.02
CA SER A 198 12.42 7.05 -22.18
C SER A 198 13.06 5.69 -21.89
N SER A 199 12.27 4.64 -22.11
CA SER A 199 12.70 3.28 -22.47
C SER A 199 11.51 2.55 -23.06
N LEU A 200 10.93 3.14 -24.11
CA LEU A 200 9.92 2.55 -25.00
C LEU A 200 9.71 3.54 -26.16
N ASP A 201 10.80 3.84 -26.86
CA ASP A 201 10.67 4.25 -28.26
C ASP A 201 10.54 2.95 -29.06
N VAL A 202 9.38 2.82 -29.69
CA VAL A 202 8.96 1.68 -30.49
C VAL A 202 9.65 1.77 -31.84
N ASP A 203 10.83 1.16 -31.94
CA ASP A 203 11.34 0.64 -33.21
C ASP A 203 11.14 -0.89 -33.18
N GLY A 204 10.02 -1.31 -33.77
CA GLY A 204 9.72 -2.53 -34.54
C GLY A 204 10.43 -3.88 -34.38
N GLU A 205 11.24 -4.18 -33.35
CA GLU A 205 12.01 -5.44 -33.33
C GLU A 205 11.74 -6.41 -32.16
N ASP A 206 10.93 -6.04 -31.15
CA ASP A 206 10.62 -6.92 -29.98
C ASP A 206 9.10 -7.14 -29.74
N GLU A 207 8.27 -7.22 -30.78
CA GLU A 207 6.80 -7.40 -30.62
C GLU A 207 6.39 -8.70 -29.91
N ASP A 208 7.19 -9.77 -29.98
CA ASP A 208 6.86 -11.04 -29.31
C ASP A 208 7.12 -11.00 -27.81
N GLY A 209 8.02 -10.14 -27.34
CA GLY A 209 8.30 -9.97 -25.93
C GLY A 209 7.26 -9.14 -25.17
N LEU A 210 6.53 -8.24 -25.85
CA LEU A 210 5.52 -7.36 -25.23
C LEU A 210 4.14 -8.00 -25.06
N LYS A 211 3.95 -9.22 -25.58
CA LYS A 211 2.69 -9.99 -25.47
C LYS A 211 2.52 -10.66 -24.12
N ASP A 212 3.59 -10.82 -23.33
CA ASP A 212 3.52 -11.47 -22.03
C ASP A 212 2.94 -10.53 -20.95
N PRO A 213 1.79 -10.86 -20.32
CA PRO A 213 1.19 -10.02 -19.28
C PRO A 213 2.07 -9.92 -18.02
N ARG A 214 3.01 -10.86 -17.83
CA ARG A 214 3.97 -10.89 -16.71
C ARG A 214 4.88 -9.67 -16.66
N LYS A 215 5.29 -9.11 -17.80
CA LYS A 215 6.17 -7.92 -17.83
C LYS A 215 5.50 -6.67 -17.27
N TRP A 216 4.16 -6.68 -17.20
CA TRP A 216 3.35 -5.60 -16.64
C TRP A 216 2.92 -5.87 -15.20
N LEU A 217 3.33 -6.99 -14.61
CA LEU A 217 3.18 -7.29 -13.19
C LEU A 217 4.30 -6.60 -12.41
N LYS A 218 3.93 -5.73 -11.48
CA LYS A 218 4.87 -5.10 -10.56
C LYS A 218 4.43 -5.36 -9.12
N VAL A 219 5.34 -5.91 -8.33
CA VAL A 219 5.17 -6.05 -6.88
C VAL A 219 5.72 -4.80 -6.21
N ILE A 220 4.89 -4.16 -5.39
CA ILE A 220 5.21 -2.92 -4.69
C ILE A 220 5.35 -3.22 -3.20
N ASP A 221 6.55 -2.98 -2.70
CA ASP A 221 6.85 -3.11 -1.29
C ASP A 221 6.28 -1.95 -0.47
N ALA A 222 5.80 -2.25 0.73
CA ALA A 222 5.25 -1.26 1.66
C ALA A 222 6.24 -0.15 2.03
N PHE A 223 7.55 -0.43 2.02
CA PHE A 223 8.60 0.55 2.33
C PHE A 223 8.94 1.47 1.15
N GLU A 224 8.52 1.11 -0.07
CA GLU A 224 8.79 1.88 -1.29
C GLU A 224 7.61 2.76 -1.71
N GLN A 225 6.43 2.57 -1.10
CA GLN A 225 5.24 3.34 -1.42
C GLN A 225 5.41 4.83 -1.10
N PRO A 226 4.86 5.73 -1.94
CA PRO A 226 4.93 7.16 -1.70
C PRO A 226 4.18 7.55 -0.42
N ARG A 227 4.79 8.41 0.40
CA ARG A 227 4.18 8.91 1.64
C ARG A 227 3.24 10.07 1.33
N LEU A 228 1.95 9.76 1.30
CA LEU A 228 0.90 10.74 1.04
C LEU A 228 0.20 11.16 2.34
N VAL A 229 0.07 12.47 2.53
CA VAL A 229 -0.64 13.07 3.66
C VAL A 229 -1.78 13.91 3.12
N TYR A 230 -2.98 13.70 3.64
CA TYR A 230 -4.14 14.48 3.22
C TYR A 230 -4.12 15.87 3.88
N ASN A 231 -4.14 16.91 3.05
CA ASN A 231 -4.18 18.30 3.49
C ASN A 231 -5.62 18.82 3.46
N VAL A 232 -6.20 19.05 4.63
CA VAL A 232 -7.59 19.50 4.79
C VAL A 232 -7.85 20.87 4.13
N GLY A 233 -6.88 21.79 4.18
CA GLY A 233 -7.04 23.14 3.62
C GLY A 233 -7.04 23.14 2.09
N LYS A 234 -6.17 22.35 1.47
CA LYS A 234 -6.12 22.20 0.01
C LYS A 234 -7.12 21.17 -0.54
N LYS A 235 -7.72 20.37 0.34
CA LYS A 235 -8.53 19.19 -0.01
C LYS A 235 -7.81 18.25 -1.00
N HIS A 236 -6.51 18.08 -0.84
CA HIS A 236 -5.66 17.31 -1.74
C HIS A 236 -4.58 16.52 -0.98
N PHE A 237 -4.00 15.51 -1.63
CA PHE A 237 -2.88 14.77 -1.09
C PHE A 237 -1.57 15.48 -1.41
N ASP A 238 -0.80 15.80 -0.39
CA ASP A 238 0.56 16.30 -0.51
C ASP A 238 1.53 15.14 -0.26
N ARG A 239 2.63 15.06 -1.02
CA ARG A 239 3.73 14.11 -0.75
C ARG A 239 4.60 14.66 0.38
N ASP A 240 4.86 13.85 1.40
CA ASP A 240 5.79 14.19 2.47
C ASP A 240 7.23 14.03 1.96
N PRO A 241 8.04 15.11 1.89
CA PRO A 241 9.41 15.03 1.41
C PRO A 241 10.38 14.42 2.43
N SER A 242 9.95 14.21 3.69
CA SER A 242 10.83 13.65 4.70
C SER A 242 11.17 12.18 4.43
N LYS A 243 12.45 11.83 4.61
CA LYS A 243 12.90 10.44 4.49
C LYS A 243 12.30 9.62 5.63
N PRO A 244 11.66 8.47 5.35
CA PRO A 244 11.06 7.67 6.41
C PRO A 244 12.12 7.07 7.32
N SER A 245 11.83 7.06 8.62
CA SER A 245 12.64 6.45 9.66
C SER A 245 11.87 5.30 10.33
N LEU A 246 12.59 4.29 10.81
CA LEU A 246 12.02 3.27 11.70
C LEU A 246 11.77 3.83 13.11
N LEU A 247 12.52 4.86 13.51
CA LEU A 247 12.41 5.54 14.80
C LEU A 247 12.08 7.03 14.56
N PRO A 248 10.83 7.34 14.18
CA PRO A 248 10.41 8.71 13.95
C PRO A 248 10.15 9.48 15.25
N GLN A 249 10.03 10.81 15.13
CA GLN A 249 9.68 11.68 16.25
C GLN A 249 8.24 11.41 16.73
N ALA A 250 7.96 11.68 18.00
CA ALA A 250 6.63 11.48 18.59
C ALA A 250 5.51 12.26 17.89
N SER A 251 5.84 13.38 17.22
CA SER A 251 4.91 14.16 16.40
C SER A 251 4.27 13.33 15.27
N HIS A 252 5.03 12.41 14.68
CA HIS A 252 4.56 11.56 13.57
C HIS A 252 3.49 10.58 14.06
N LYS A 253 3.60 10.07 15.30
CA LYS A 253 2.56 9.23 15.92
C LYS A 253 1.20 9.95 15.94
N THR A 254 1.18 11.20 16.39
CA THR A 254 -0.03 12.02 16.41
C THR A 254 -0.56 12.27 15.00
N GLN A 255 0.34 12.47 14.03
CA GLN A 255 -0.02 12.67 12.62
C GLN A 255 -0.70 11.44 12.01
N VAL A 256 -0.32 10.21 12.39
CA VAL A 256 -1.00 8.98 11.93
C VAL A 256 -2.50 9.04 12.24
N PHE A 257 -2.87 9.30 13.50
CA PHE A 257 -4.27 9.36 13.92
C PHE A 257 -5.01 10.54 13.28
N ARG A 258 -4.37 11.71 13.17
CA ARG A 258 -4.95 12.88 12.49
C ARG A 258 -5.21 12.59 11.01
N ASN A 259 -4.27 11.96 10.30
CA ASN A 259 -4.44 11.62 8.89
C ASN A 259 -5.59 10.62 8.69
N ARG A 260 -5.67 9.59 9.54
CA ARG A 260 -6.78 8.60 9.54
C ARG A 260 -8.14 9.29 9.72
N TYR A 261 -8.24 10.16 10.73
CA TYR A 261 -9.48 10.92 10.98
C TYR A 261 -9.84 11.81 9.79
N ASN A 262 -8.88 12.61 9.29
CA ASN A 262 -9.11 13.54 8.20
C ASN A 262 -9.54 12.86 6.89
N LEU A 263 -8.99 11.67 6.60
CA LEU A 263 -9.34 10.90 5.41
C LEU A 263 -10.77 10.37 5.48
N ILE A 264 -11.18 9.81 6.62
CA ILE A 264 -12.57 9.36 6.83
C ILE A 264 -13.53 10.54 6.84
N HIS A 265 -13.17 11.64 7.51
CA HIS A 265 -13.97 12.87 7.54
C HIS A 265 -14.16 13.45 6.13
N GLN A 266 -13.10 13.50 5.31
CA GLN A 266 -13.21 13.92 3.91
C GLN A 266 -14.11 12.99 3.08
N ARG A 267 -13.99 11.68 3.28
CA ARG A 267 -14.83 10.69 2.60
C ARG A 267 -16.31 10.85 2.95
N LEU A 268 -16.62 11.13 4.22
CA LEU A 268 -17.98 11.40 4.69
C LEU A 268 -18.56 12.66 4.05
N LEU A 269 -17.79 13.77 4.02
CA LEU A 269 -18.25 15.02 3.40
C LEU A 269 -18.49 14.92 1.89
N ARG A 270 -17.91 13.91 1.22
CA ARG A 270 -18.19 13.63 -0.20
C ARG A 270 -19.42 12.77 -0.41
N ASN A 271 -19.90 12.06 0.61
CA ASN A 271 -21.13 11.29 0.53
C ASN A 271 -22.35 12.22 0.51
N GLU A 272 -23.29 11.97 -0.41
CA GLU A 272 -24.52 12.73 -0.59
C GLU A 272 -25.32 12.88 0.71
N SER A 273 -25.29 11.87 1.58
CA SER A 273 -26.03 11.87 2.86
C SER A 273 -25.56 12.96 3.84
N PHE A 274 -24.33 13.45 3.69
CA PHE A 274 -23.72 14.50 4.52
C PHE A 274 -23.59 15.82 3.76
N GLN A 275 -23.97 15.87 2.48
CA GLN A 275 -24.02 17.10 1.72
C GLN A 275 -25.34 17.81 2.02
N THR A 276 -25.26 18.97 2.66
CA THR A 276 -26.41 19.84 2.83
C THR A 276 -26.78 20.38 1.46
N SER A 277 -27.96 20.01 0.95
CA SER A 277 -28.42 20.47 -0.36
C SER A 277 -28.51 22.00 -0.33
N ALA A 278 -27.72 22.69 -1.17
CA ALA A 278 -27.65 24.15 -1.20
C ALA A 278 -29.01 24.83 -1.51
N LEU A 279 -29.99 24.05 -1.99
CA LEU A 279 -31.37 24.47 -2.26
C LEU A 279 -32.25 24.62 -1.00
N GLU A 280 -31.86 24.10 0.16
CA GLU A 280 -32.61 24.32 1.41
C GLU A 280 -32.32 25.68 2.05
N ILE A 281 -31.16 26.29 1.76
CA ILE A 281 -30.74 27.57 2.35
C ILE A 281 -31.64 28.73 1.85
N SER A 282 -32.26 28.60 0.67
CA SER A 282 -33.13 29.64 0.10
C SER A 282 -34.61 29.54 0.51
N LYS A 283 -35.03 28.50 1.25
CA LYS A 283 -36.44 28.30 1.64
C LYS A 283 -36.74 28.53 3.13
N THR A 284 -35.79 29.02 3.92
CA THR A 284 -36.03 29.36 5.34
C THR A 284 -36.88 30.62 5.54
N SER A 285 -37.31 31.31 4.47
CA SER A 285 -38.18 32.50 4.54
C SER A 285 -39.68 32.25 4.25
N SER A 286 -40.15 31.01 4.09
CA SER A 286 -41.59 30.78 3.85
C SER A 286 -42.11 29.53 4.53
N LYS A 287 -42.44 29.68 5.82
CA LYS A 287 -43.42 28.82 6.48
C LYS A 287 -44.79 29.04 5.83
N ARG A 288 -45.27 28.08 5.05
CA ARG A 288 -46.71 27.76 4.97
C ARG A 288 -46.92 26.26 4.88
N SER A 289 -47.76 25.80 5.78
CA SER A 289 -48.23 24.44 5.98
C SER A 289 -48.75 23.82 4.68
N SER A 290 -48.22 22.66 4.31
CA SER A 290 -49.00 21.61 3.66
C SER A 290 -48.31 20.27 3.92
N SER A 291 -49.07 19.38 4.55
CA SER A 291 -48.72 18.01 4.85
C SER A 291 -48.64 17.19 3.56
N ASN A 292 -47.43 16.81 3.15
CA ASN A 292 -47.21 15.73 2.20
C ASN A 292 -46.10 14.80 2.72
N PHE A 293 -46.47 13.52 2.87
CA PHE A 293 -45.69 12.40 3.39
C PHE A 293 -44.63 11.93 2.37
N GLY A 294 -43.60 12.75 2.13
CA GLY A 294 -42.41 12.36 1.37
C GLY A 294 -41.18 12.47 2.25
N ALA A 295 -40.44 11.37 2.44
CA ALA A 295 -39.24 11.30 3.28
C ALA A 295 -38.28 12.45 2.98
N THR A 296 -38.27 13.47 3.84
CA THR A 296 -37.29 14.55 3.83
C THR A 296 -35.92 13.94 4.11
N GLN A 297 -35.05 13.89 3.09
CA GLN A 297 -33.64 13.55 3.27
C GLN A 297 -32.99 14.64 4.14
N GLN A 298 -33.08 14.50 5.47
CA GLN A 298 -32.35 15.34 6.40
C GLN A 298 -30.86 15.03 6.21
N SER A 299 -30.09 16.00 5.72
CA SER A 299 -28.64 15.83 5.61
C SER A 299 -28.04 15.68 7.00
N TYR A 300 -27.28 14.62 7.21
CA TYR A 300 -26.62 14.33 8.48
C TYR A 300 -25.53 15.39 8.75
N LYS A 301 -25.63 16.10 9.88
CA LYS A 301 -24.65 17.13 10.28
C LYS A 301 -23.72 16.63 11.37
N LEU A 302 -22.43 16.55 11.06
CA LEU A 302 -21.38 16.21 12.03
C LEU A 302 -21.17 17.37 13.02
N THR A 303 -21.21 17.06 14.31
CA THR A 303 -20.94 18.01 15.39
C THR A 303 -19.58 17.68 16.02
N PRO A 304 -18.61 18.61 16.08
CA PRO A 304 -17.35 18.36 16.78
C PRO A 304 -17.59 18.31 18.29
N ILE A 305 -16.79 17.53 19.00
CA ILE A 305 -16.98 17.26 20.44
C ILE A 305 -16.96 18.56 21.28
N ALA A 306 -16.10 19.53 20.93
CA ALA A 306 -16.05 20.82 21.64
C ALA A 306 -17.36 21.63 21.58
N ASN A 307 -18.22 21.36 20.59
CA ASN A 307 -19.51 22.04 20.44
C ASN A 307 -20.64 21.41 21.28
N LEU A 308 -20.38 20.33 22.01
CA LEU A 308 -21.36 19.70 22.90
C LEU A 308 -21.52 20.43 24.24
N LEU A 309 -20.47 21.15 24.65
CA LEU A 309 -20.47 21.93 25.90
C LEU A 309 -21.65 22.92 25.93
N GLY A 310 -22.46 22.83 26.99
CA GLY A 310 -23.64 23.67 27.19
C GLY A 310 -24.85 23.31 26.33
N ARG A 311 -24.83 22.18 25.61
CA ARG A 311 -25.94 21.67 24.81
C ARG A 311 -26.46 20.35 25.38
N ASN A 312 -27.14 20.44 26.51
CA ASN A 312 -27.62 19.26 27.23
C ASN A 312 -28.89 18.73 26.56
N ARG A 313 -29.01 17.40 26.45
CA ARG A 313 -30.19 16.68 25.92
C ARG A 313 -30.57 17.00 24.47
N THR A 314 -29.65 17.51 23.66
CA THR A 314 -29.83 17.66 22.22
C THR A 314 -29.21 16.50 21.47
N ASN A 315 -29.86 16.06 20.39
CA ASN A 315 -29.35 15.00 19.54
C ASN A 315 -28.20 15.52 18.68
N HIS A 316 -27.08 14.82 18.72
CA HIS A 316 -25.90 15.12 17.95
C HIS A 316 -25.30 13.85 17.36
N MET A 317 -24.80 13.96 16.15
CA MET A 317 -24.04 12.89 15.52
C MET A 317 -22.55 13.25 15.56
N LEU A 318 -21.76 12.35 16.15
CA LEU A 318 -20.33 12.48 16.37
C LEU A 318 -19.57 11.54 15.44
N LEU A 319 -18.46 12.04 14.90
CA LEU A 319 -17.43 11.23 14.27
C LEU A 319 -16.22 11.21 15.21
N GLY A 320 -15.77 10.02 15.61
CA GLY A 320 -14.61 9.94 16.48
C GLY A 320 -13.98 8.56 16.55
N LEU A 321 -12.76 8.53 17.08
CA LEU A 321 -12.00 7.33 17.38
C LEU A 321 -12.48 6.74 18.70
N LEU A 322 -12.93 5.49 18.67
CA LEU A 322 -13.29 4.73 19.86
C LEU A 322 -12.02 4.35 20.64
N THR A 323 -11.99 4.64 21.93
CA THR A 323 -10.87 4.34 22.83
C THR A 323 -11.37 3.88 24.20
N ILE A 324 -10.49 3.20 24.94
CA ILE A 324 -10.73 2.85 26.34
C ILE A 324 -9.95 3.86 27.18
N ALA A 325 -10.65 4.60 28.04
CA ALA A 325 -10.03 5.53 28.97
C ALA A 325 -9.25 4.75 30.06
N PRO A 326 -8.26 5.38 30.74
CA PRO A 326 -7.52 4.72 31.83
C PRO A 326 -8.41 4.19 32.98
N THR A 327 -9.61 4.76 33.14
CA THR A 327 -10.65 4.32 34.08
C THR A 327 -11.37 3.03 33.66
N GLY A 328 -11.08 2.51 32.46
CA GLY A 328 -11.76 1.35 31.88
C GLY A 328 -13.07 1.68 31.17
N THR A 329 -13.51 2.94 31.18
CA THR A 329 -14.73 3.36 30.48
C THR A 329 -14.47 3.57 28.99
N LEU A 330 -15.49 3.33 28.16
CA LEU A 330 -15.43 3.66 26.73
C LEU A 330 -15.45 5.19 26.56
N ALA A 331 -14.64 5.69 25.64
CA ALA A 331 -14.55 7.10 25.31
C ALA A 331 -14.40 7.29 23.80
N ILE A 332 -14.94 8.39 23.28
CA ILE A 332 -14.83 8.79 21.88
C ILE A 332 -13.96 10.05 21.76
N ASN A 333 -13.01 10.02 20.83
CA ASN A 333 -12.03 11.08 20.64
C ASN A 333 -12.15 11.68 19.24
N ASP A 334 -12.20 13.01 19.17
CA ASP A 334 -12.10 13.80 17.95
C ASP A 334 -10.79 14.63 17.98
N LEU A 335 -10.52 15.40 16.93
CA LEU A 335 -9.46 16.40 16.89
C LEU A 335 -9.64 17.51 17.94
N THR A 336 -10.88 17.76 18.38
CA THR A 336 -11.20 18.85 19.30
C THR A 336 -11.18 18.46 20.78
N GLY A 337 -11.47 17.20 21.12
CA GLY A 337 -11.70 16.80 22.51
C GLY A 337 -12.00 15.31 22.67
N SER A 338 -12.09 14.88 23.93
CA SER A 338 -12.48 13.53 24.36
C SER A 338 -13.71 13.58 25.26
N ILE A 339 -14.62 12.61 25.13
CA ILE A 339 -15.82 12.47 25.96
C ILE A 339 -16.10 11.00 26.30
N ALA A 340 -16.61 10.74 27.51
CA ALA A 340 -17.03 9.40 27.93
C ALA A 340 -18.27 8.95 27.15
N LEU A 341 -18.30 7.68 26.74
CA LEU A 341 -19.33 7.12 25.86
C LEU A 341 -20.09 6.01 26.59
N ASP A 342 -21.42 6.14 26.63
CA ASP A 342 -22.34 5.06 26.98
C ASP A 342 -22.93 4.41 25.72
N LEU A 343 -22.85 3.09 25.64
CA LEU A 343 -23.47 2.30 24.56
C LEU A 343 -24.45 1.25 25.09
N THR A 344 -24.86 1.33 26.37
CA THR A 344 -25.81 0.38 26.97
C THR A 344 -27.13 0.26 26.20
N HIS A 345 -27.63 1.37 25.65
CA HIS A 345 -28.86 1.42 24.86
C HIS A 345 -28.60 1.54 23.35
N ALA A 346 -27.35 1.43 22.91
CA ALA A 346 -26.99 1.66 21.51
C ALA A 346 -27.31 0.45 20.63
N LYS A 347 -27.95 0.70 19.48
CA LYS A 347 -28.14 -0.30 18.43
C LYS A 347 -27.06 -0.15 17.35
N PRO A 348 -26.33 -1.22 17.01
CA PRO A 348 -25.38 -1.18 15.90
C PRO A 348 -26.13 -1.16 14.56
N ILE A 349 -25.67 -0.32 13.63
CA ILE A 349 -26.18 -0.28 12.25
C ILE A 349 -25.05 -0.77 11.33
N PRO A 350 -25.22 -1.92 10.65
CA PRO A 350 -26.32 -2.91 10.73
C PRO A 350 -26.24 -3.81 11.97
N GLU A 351 -27.37 -4.36 12.43
CA GLU A 351 -27.54 -5.06 13.72
C GLU A 351 -26.59 -6.26 13.96
N ASP A 352 -26.07 -6.88 12.90
CA ASP A 352 -24.96 -7.86 12.99
C ASP A 352 -24.01 -7.77 11.78
N GLY A 353 -23.92 -6.58 11.16
CA GLY A 353 -23.22 -6.40 9.90
C GLY A 353 -21.74 -6.02 10.03
N ALA A 354 -21.27 -5.61 11.19
CA ALA A 354 -19.89 -5.15 11.39
C ALA A 354 -19.38 -5.41 12.82
N TRP A 355 -18.06 -5.42 12.99
CA TRP A 355 -17.40 -5.42 14.29
C TRP A 355 -17.04 -3.99 14.70
N PHE A 356 -17.20 -3.67 15.98
CA PHE A 356 -16.79 -2.39 16.55
C PHE A 356 -15.76 -2.64 17.65
N ALA A 357 -14.54 -2.16 17.47
CA ALA A 357 -13.44 -2.38 18.40
C ALA A 357 -12.66 -1.08 18.69
N PRO A 358 -12.05 -0.93 19.88
CA PRO A 358 -11.21 0.22 20.20
C PRO A 358 -10.07 0.41 19.18
N GLY A 359 -9.91 1.63 18.67
CA GLY A 359 -9.00 1.97 17.57
C GLY A 359 -9.69 2.17 16.21
N MET A 360 -11.00 1.91 16.13
CA MET A 360 -11.86 2.21 14.99
C MET A 360 -12.42 3.62 15.06
N ILE A 361 -12.62 4.23 13.90
CA ILE A 361 -13.35 5.50 13.77
C ILE A 361 -14.79 5.16 13.46
N VAL A 362 -15.71 5.68 14.28
CA VAL A 362 -17.14 5.34 14.25
C VAL A 362 -17.99 6.61 14.19
N LEU A 363 -19.21 6.45 13.68
CA LEU A 363 -20.28 7.41 13.77
C LEU A 363 -21.19 7.01 14.94
N VAL A 364 -21.44 7.92 15.87
CA VAL A 364 -22.36 7.70 16.97
C VAL A 364 -23.40 8.81 16.96
N ASP A 365 -24.67 8.43 16.92
CA ASP A 365 -25.80 9.35 17.12
C ASP A 365 -26.33 9.17 18.54
N GLY A 366 -26.56 10.29 19.23
CA GLY A 366 -26.84 10.27 20.65
C GLY A 366 -27.08 11.64 21.27
N THR A 367 -27.25 11.64 22.59
CA THR A 367 -27.45 12.86 23.40
C THR A 367 -26.32 13.05 24.38
N TYR A 368 -25.95 14.31 24.58
CA TYR A 368 -25.02 14.70 25.63
C TYR A 368 -25.76 14.90 26.97
N GLU A 369 -25.28 14.23 28.01
CA GLU A 369 -25.70 14.40 29.40
C GLU A 369 -24.51 14.93 30.22
N GLU A 370 -24.74 16.03 30.93
CA GLU A 370 -23.73 16.65 31.79
C GLU A 370 -23.76 15.97 33.16
N ASP A 371 -22.61 15.50 33.64
CA ASP A 371 -22.50 14.92 34.98
C ASP A 371 -22.32 16.06 36.00
N ASP A 372 -23.34 16.29 36.83
CA ASP A 372 -23.34 17.32 37.88
C ASP A 372 -22.25 17.10 38.96
N ASN A 373 -21.63 15.92 39.01
CA ASN A 373 -20.65 15.54 40.03
C ASN A 373 -19.20 15.99 39.77
N ASN A 374 -18.89 16.55 38.59
CA ASN A 374 -17.54 16.99 38.26
C ASN A 374 -17.49 18.51 38.11
N SER A 375 -17.14 19.20 39.20
CA SER A 375 -16.93 20.65 39.27
C SER A 375 -15.91 21.11 38.22
N GLY A 376 -16.41 21.57 37.07
CA GLY A 376 -15.61 22.24 36.06
C GLY A 376 -16.24 22.16 34.67
N THR A 377 -17.06 23.15 34.33
CA THR A 377 -17.49 23.49 32.96
C THR A 377 -16.34 23.95 32.04
N SER A 378 -15.10 23.64 32.41
CA SER A 378 -13.86 24.04 31.75
C SER A 378 -13.22 22.80 31.16
N LEU A 379 -12.72 22.91 29.91
CA LEU A 379 -11.86 21.90 29.29
C LEU A 379 -10.73 21.55 30.26
N GLY A 380 -10.84 20.41 30.94
CA GLY A 380 -9.87 20.01 31.95
C GLY A 380 -8.52 19.73 31.29
N SER A 381 -7.43 20.11 31.96
CA SER A 381 -6.07 19.70 31.57
C SER A 381 -5.80 18.19 31.82
N SER A 382 -6.80 17.47 32.33
CA SER A 382 -6.75 16.04 32.61
C SER A 382 -6.94 15.21 31.33
N GLY A 383 -5.81 14.82 30.73
CA GLY A 383 -5.66 13.63 29.90
C GLY A 383 -6.64 13.41 28.75
N GLY A 384 -6.22 13.70 27.52
CA GLY A 384 -6.98 13.43 26.30
C GLY A 384 -6.52 14.30 25.14
N ILE A 385 -6.89 13.98 23.90
CA ILE A 385 -6.61 14.84 22.75
C ILE A 385 -7.55 16.04 22.84
N GLY A 386 -7.02 17.25 23.06
CA GLY A 386 -7.84 18.48 23.09
C GLY A 386 -8.57 18.76 24.42
N GLY A 387 -8.30 17.99 25.47
CA GLY A 387 -8.98 18.10 26.78
C GLY A 387 -10.19 17.15 26.88
N THR A 388 -10.51 16.75 28.11
CA THR A 388 -11.71 15.95 28.41
C THR A 388 -12.86 16.87 28.75
N ILE A 389 -14.01 16.63 28.11
CA ILE A 389 -15.27 17.28 28.46
C ILE A 389 -15.90 16.45 29.58
N GLY A 390 -16.37 17.10 30.64
CA GLY A 390 -17.14 16.45 31.70
C GLY A 390 -18.48 15.93 31.16
N GLY A 391 -19.11 14.97 31.84
CA GLY A 391 -20.34 14.35 31.37
C GLY A 391 -20.15 13.12 30.48
N LYS A 392 -21.29 12.59 30.04
CA LYS A 392 -21.41 11.33 29.31
C LYS A 392 -22.20 11.54 28.03
N PHE A 393 -21.73 10.94 26.94
CA PHE A 393 -22.47 10.87 25.69
C PHE A 393 -23.22 9.54 25.63
N ILE A 394 -24.55 9.59 25.60
CA ILE A 394 -25.40 8.40 25.48
C ILE A 394 -25.68 8.15 24.00
N GLY A 395 -25.10 7.09 23.46
CA GLY A 395 -25.32 6.67 22.08
C GLY A 395 -26.61 5.86 21.91
N PHE A 396 -27.43 6.23 20.92
CA PHE A 396 -28.59 5.44 20.48
C PHE A 396 -28.23 4.56 19.28
N PHE A 397 -27.39 5.06 18.38
CA PHE A 397 -26.96 4.32 17.20
C PHE A 397 -25.47 4.42 17.01
N ILE A 398 -24.84 3.31 16.61
CA ILE A 398 -23.43 3.26 16.25
C ILE A 398 -23.26 2.64 14.87
N GLY A 399 -22.51 3.31 14.00
CA GLY A 399 -22.27 2.89 12.62
C GLY A 399 -20.82 3.06 12.21
N GLY A 400 -20.36 2.20 11.31
CA GLY A 400 -19.10 2.40 10.61
C GLY A 400 -19.24 3.52 9.57
N PRO A 401 -18.17 4.26 9.26
CA PRO A 401 -18.21 5.25 8.19
C PRO A 401 -18.38 4.54 6.83
N PRO A 402 -19.31 4.95 5.97
CA PRO A 402 -19.54 4.30 4.67
C PRO A 402 -18.29 4.28 3.80
N CYS A 403 -18.10 3.16 3.10
CA CYS A 403 -17.03 2.98 2.14
C CYS A 403 -17.30 3.76 0.84
N GLU A 404 -16.24 4.26 0.18
CA GLU A 404 -16.35 4.99 -1.10
C GLU A 404 -15.79 4.11 -2.23
N ARG A 405 -16.55 3.97 -3.32
CA ARG A 405 -16.12 3.19 -4.49
C ARG A 405 -14.88 3.79 -5.14
N ARG A 406 -13.95 2.92 -5.59
CA ARG A 406 -12.70 3.32 -6.29
C ARG A 406 -12.95 4.32 -7.42
N GLN A 407 -13.98 4.10 -8.23
CA GLN A 407 -14.31 4.96 -9.38
C GLN A 407 -14.70 6.39 -8.96
N VAL A 408 -15.41 6.54 -7.84
CA VAL A 408 -15.80 7.85 -7.28
C VAL A 408 -14.59 8.54 -6.66
N THR A 409 -13.75 7.79 -5.94
CA THR A 409 -12.51 8.31 -5.38
C THR A 409 -11.57 8.86 -6.46
N LEU A 410 -11.39 8.12 -7.56
CA LEU A 410 -10.54 8.53 -8.68
C LEU A 410 -11.22 9.56 -9.62
N GLY A 411 -12.52 9.82 -9.46
CA GLY A 411 -13.27 10.76 -10.30
C GLY A 411 -13.43 10.27 -11.74
N LEU A 412 -13.73 8.98 -11.90
CA LEU A 412 -13.92 8.29 -13.18
C LEU A 412 -15.40 8.10 -13.54
N SER A 413 -16.34 8.71 -12.81
CA SER A 413 -17.79 8.45 -12.91
C SER A 413 -18.46 8.96 -14.20
N GLY A 414 -17.70 9.31 -15.24
CA GLY A 414 -18.19 9.64 -16.58
C GLY A 414 -18.14 8.43 -17.51
N THR A 415 -19.10 8.30 -18.43
CA THR A 415 -19.39 7.12 -19.25
C THR A 415 -18.28 6.68 -20.21
N ASN A 416 -17.12 7.35 -20.29
CA ASN A 416 -16.01 6.94 -21.16
C ASN A 416 -14.60 7.26 -20.61
N GLY A 417 -14.44 7.47 -19.30
CA GLY A 417 -13.13 7.88 -18.75
C GLY A 417 -12.68 9.29 -19.15
N GLU A 418 -13.36 9.93 -20.11
CA GLU A 418 -13.45 11.38 -20.28
C GLU A 418 -14.55 11.90 -19.34
N GLY A 419 -14.23 11.94 -18.05
CA GLY A 419 -15.08 12.63 -17.08
C GLY A 419 -14.88 14.13 -17.22
N ASP A 420 -15.94 14.81 -17.68
CA ASP A 420 -16.13 16.25 -17.50
C ASP A 420 -15.87 16.64 -16.04
N VAL A 421 -15.40 17.87 -15.81
CA VAL A 421 -15.05 18.41 -14.49
C VAL A 421 -16.34 18.64 -13.69
N THR A 422 -17.02 17.57 -13.33
CA THR A 422 -18.07 17.63 -12.32
C THR A 422 -17.40 18.04 -11.02
N ALA A 423 -17.99 19.04 -10.35
CA ALA A 423 -17.44 19.74 -9.19
C ALA A 423 -17.16 18.86 -7.94
N GLY A 424 -17.26 17.52 -8.07
CA GLY A 424 -17.08 16.51 -7.02
C GLY A 424 -15.65 15.99 -6.79
N GLY A 425 -14.62 16.66 -7.33
CA GLY A 425 -13.22 16.59 -6.85
C GLY A 425 -12.62 15.20 -6.61
N GLY A 426 -12.45 14.39 -7.66
CA GLY A 426 -11.74 13.10 -7.58
C GLY A 426 -10.21 13.22 -7.60
N PHE A 427 -9.51 12.22 -7.05
CA PHE A 427 -8.05 12.18 -6.91
C PHE A 427 -7.33 11.47 -8.08
N GLY A 428 -7.91 11.45 -9.28
CA GLY A 428 -7.37 10.68 -10.42
C GLY A 428 -5.98 11.11 -10.92
N TRP A 429 -5.49 12.29 -10.53
CA TRP A 429 -4.13 12.76 -10.82
C TRP A 429 -3.10 12.38 -9.75
N VAL A 430 -3.56 11.93 -8.57
CA VAL A 430 -2.68 11.50 -7.49
C VAL A 430 -2.16 10.10 -7.82
N ASP A 431 -0.85 9.95 -7.79
CA ASP A 431 -0.19 8.66 -7.89
C ASP A 431 0.04 8.10 -6.48
N PHE A 432 -0.85 7.18 -6.09
CA PHE A 432 -0.88 6.52 -4.78
C PHE A 432 0.19 5.45 -4.61
N LEU A 433 0.75 4.92 -5.70
CA LEU A 433 1.58 3.71 -5.68
C LEU A 433 2.99 3.90 -6.25
N GLY A 434 3.25 5.02 -6.94
CA GLY A 434 4.53 5.24 -7.63
C GLY A 434 4.59 4.57 -9.00
N VAL A 435 3.44 4.18 -9.59
CA VAL A 435 3.34 3.52 -10.91
C VAL A 435 2.67 4.40 -11.96
N GLY A 436 2.39 5.66 -11.61
CA GLY A 436 1.67 6.60 -12.45
C GLY A 436 0.21 6.74 -12.01
N SER A 437 -0.34 7.93 -12.26
CA SER A 437 -1.72 8.23 -11.90
C SER A 437 -2.72 7.67 -12.91
N GLU A 438 -3.93 7.39 -12.45
CA GLU A 438 -4.99 6.79 -13.27
C GLU A 438 -5.34 7.66 -14.47
N ARG A 439 -5.36 8.99 -14.32
CA ARG A 439 -5.64 9.91 -15.44
C ARG A 439 -4.50 10.01 -16.45
N ALA A 440 -3.24 9.85 -16.01
CA ALA A 440 -2.10 9.96 -16.90
C ALA A 440 -1.86 8.69 -17.72
N VAL A 441 -1.94 7.53 -17.06
CA VAL A 441 -1.49 6.24 -17.64
C VAL A 441 -2.64 5.23 -17.77
N GLY A 442 -3.74 5.41 -17.04
CA GLY A 442 -4.83 4.43 -16.96
C GLY A 442 -5.51 4.14 -18.31
N SER A 443 -5.73 5.14 -19.16
CA SER A 443 -6.36 4.90 -20.48
C SER A 443 -5.51 4.05 -21.42
N LYS A 444 -4.19 4.28 -21.43
CA LYS A 444 -3.22 3.47 -22.19
C LYS A 444 -3.17 2.04 -21.65
N MET A 445 -3.13 1.90 -20.33
CA MET A 445 -3.04 0.60 -19.67
C MET A 445 -4.32 -0.23 -19.80
N ARG A 446 -5.51 0.39 -19.79
CA ARG A 446 -6.77 -0.32 -20.05
C ARG A 446 -6.82 -0.85 -21.48
N LYS A 447 -6.40 -0.05 -22.47
CA LYS A 447 -6.29 -0.53 -23.86
C LYS A 447 -5.33 -1.71 -23.99
N LEU A 448 -4.25 -1.69 -23.21
CA LEU A 448 -3.28 -2.78 -23.16
C LEU A 448 -3.84 -4.02 -22.45
N GLU A 449 -4.51 -3.85 -21.31
CA GLU A 449 -5.25 -4.90 -20.60
C GLU A 449 -6.24 -5.57 -21.56
N GLU A 450 -7.02 -4.78 -22.31
CA GLU A 450 -7.96 -5.30 -23.31
C GLU A 450 -7.26 -6.03 -24.46
N ARG A 451 -6.15 -5.50 -24.98
CA ARG A 451 -5.39 -6.16 -26.05
C ARG A 451 -4.79 -7.50 -25.63
N LEU A 452 -4.22 -7.57 -24.41
CA LEU A 452 -3.49 -8.74 -23.93
C LEU A 452 -4.39 -9.77 -23.24
N MET A 453 -5.49 -9.33 -22.61
CA MET A 453 -6.38 -10.21 -21.85
C MET A 453 -7.75 -10.44 -22.51
N LYS A 454 -8.23 -9.51 -23.37
CA LYS A 454 -9.51 -9.63 -24.10
C LYS A 454 -9.27 -9.71 -25.61
N GLN A 455 -8.52 -10.70 -26.09
CA GLN A 455 -8.56 -10.99 -27.54
C GLN A 455 -9.96 -11.50 -27.92
N PRO A 456 -10.63 -10.91 -28.93
CA PRO A 456 -11.91 -11.42 -29.42
C PRO A 456 -11.63 -12.59 -30.37
N VAL A 457 -12.16 -13.77 -30.07
CA VAL A 457 -12.26 -14.86 -31.05
C VAL A 457 -13.69 -15.38 -31.05
N ALA A 458 -14.18 -15.68 -32.26
CA ALA A 458 -15.56 -15.89 -32.64
C ALA A 458 -16.16 -17.26 -32.28
N ASP A 459 -15.59 -18.00 -31.33
CA ASP A 459 -16.10 -19.31 -30.93
C ASP A 459 -16.26 -19.41 -29.40
N ASP A 460 -17.39 -19.96 -28.99
CA ASP A 460 -18.05 -19.92 -27.69
C ASP A 460 -17.37 -20.76 -26.57
N GLU A 461 -16.03 -20.75 -26.50
CA GLU A 461 -15.26 -21.39 -25.43
C GLU A 461 -14.23 -20.40 -24.85
N PRO A 462 -14.37 -19.95 -23.58
CA PRO A 462 -13.42 -19.04 -22.99
C PRO A 462 -12.07 -19.74 -22.87
N ARG A 463 -11.05 -19.34 -23.66
CA ARG A 463 -9.65 -19.80 -23.49
C ARG A 463 -9.27 -19.70 -22.02
N ALA A 464 -9.19 -20.85 -21.38
CA ALA A 464 -9.34 -20.97 -19.96
C ALA A 464 -7.98 -20.95 -19.25
N GLY A 465 -7.11 -19.94 -19.44
CA GLY A 465 -5.92 -19.92 -18.58
C GLY A 465 -4.92 -18.78 -18.63
N SER A 466 -4.87 -17.93 -19.67
CA SER A 466 -4.08 -16.70 -19.59
C SER A 466 -4.74 -15.70 -18.64
N GLY A 467 -4.15 -15.42 -17.46
CA GLY A 467 -4.73 -14.44 -16.52
C GLY A 467 -5.07 -14.94 -15.12
N ARG A 468 -4.80 -16.21 -14.79
CA ARG A 468 -5.10 -16.74 -13.45
C ARG A 468 -3.97 -16.47 -12.46
N MET A 469 -4.34 -16.16 -11.23
CA MET A 469 -3.44 -16.09 -10.08
C MET A 469 -3.88 -17.12 -9.05
N VAL A 470 -2.93 -17.88 -8.52
CA VAL A 470 -3.18 -18.89 -7.50
C VAL A 470 -2.71 -18.36 -6.17
N ILE A 471 -3.61 -18.32 -5.20
CA ILE A 471 -3.36 -17.74 -3.88
C ILE A 471 -3.49 -18.82 -2.83
N ILE A 472 -2.43 -19.00 -2.06
CA ILE A 472 -2.26 -20.04 -1.07
C ILE A 472 -1.94 -19.35 0.26
N GLY A 473 -2.71 -19.62 1.31
CA GLY A 473 -2.56 -19.01 2.63
C GLY A 473 -2.11 -20.01 3.70
N GLU A 474 -1.34 -19.54 4.67
CA GLU A 474 -0.82 -20.34 5.80
C GLU A 474 -0.06 -21.61 5.35
N VAL A 475 1.02 -21.41 4.60
CA VAL A 475 1.87 -22.51 4.11
C VAL A 475 2.84 -22.99 5.19
N ASN A 476 2.36 -23.75 6.18
CA ASN A 476 3.21 -24.28 7.26
C ASN A 476 4.16 -25.38 6.75
N LEU A 477 5.43 -25.04 6.48
CA LEU A 477 6.44 -25.91 5.89
C LEU A 477 7.01 -26.96 6.87
N ASP A 478 6.81 -26.76 8.16
CA ASP A 478 7.17 -27.72 9.22
C ASP A 478 6.30 -28.97 9.19
N GLN A 479 5.08 -28.86 8.62
CA GLN A 479 4.17 -29.99 8.48
C GLN A 479 4.40 -30.71 7.14
N PRO A 480 4.73 -32.02 7.13
CA PRO A 480 4.96 -32.76 5.88
C PRO A 480 3.71 -32.85 5.01
N GLN A 481 2.52 -32.76 5.62
CA GLN A 481 1.24 -32.72 4.91
C GLN A 481 1.12 -31.48 4.01
N THR A 482 1.68 -30.34 4.41
CA THR A 482 1.63 -29.11 3.60
C THR A 482 2.45 -29.26 2.33
N LEU A 483 3.60 -29.92 2.40
CA LEU A 483 4.42 -30.20 1.23
C LEU A 483 3.72 -31.20 0.29
N GLN A 484 3.01 -32.19 0.82
CA GLN A 484 2.19 -33.11 0.01
C GLN A 484 1.03 -32.39 -0.69
N ALA A 485 0.31 -31.52 0.05
CA ALA A 485 -0.74 -30.67 -0.48
C ALA A 485 -0.21 -29.78 -1.62
N LEU A 486 0.95 -29.14 -1.40
CA LEU A 486 1.59 -28.29 -2.40
C LEU A 486 2.02 -29.09 -3.63
N LYS A 487 2.58 -30.30 -3.46
CA LYS A 487 2.91 -31.19 -4.59
C LYS A 487 1.68 -31.53 -5.42
N LYS A 488 0.55 -31.83 -4.80
CA LYS A 488 -0.70 -32.10 -5.55
C LYS A 488 -1.22 -30.86 -6.25
N LEU A 489 -1.23 -29.71 -5.58
CA LEU A 489 -1.62 -28.43 -6.17
C LEU A 489 -0.77 -28.11 -7.40
N LEU A 490 0.55 -28.15 -7.27
CA LEU A 490 1.48 -27.90 -8.38
C LEU A 490 1.30 -28.95 -9.49
N GLY A 491 1.11 -30.22 -9.13
CA GLY A 491 0.82 -31.29 -10.10
C GLY A 491 -0.45 -31.04 -10.94
N ILE A 492 -1.50 -30.48 -10.35
CA ILE A 492 -2.74 -30.13 -11.08
C ILE A 492 -2.47 -29.06 -12.15
N TYR A 493 -1.61 -28.08 -11.87
CA TYR A 493 -1.28 -27.04 -12.85
C TYR A 493 -0.19 -27.48 -13.83
N ALA A 494 0.74 -28.32 -13.40
CA ALA A 494 1.78 -28.88 -14.27
C ALA A 494 1.20 -29.87 -15.31
N ALA A 495 0.08 -30.53 -15.00
CA ALA A 495 -0.64 -31.40 -15.93
C ALA A 495 -1.44 -30.64 -17.00
N LYS A 496 -1.67 -29.33 -16.82
CA LYS A 496 -2.35 -28.49 -17.81
C LYS A 496 -1.39 -28.06 -18.92
N PRO A 497 -1.89 -27.80 -20.14
CA PRO A 497 -1.07 -27.26 -21.22
C PRO A 497 -0.47 -25.90 -20.83
N GLU A 498 0.68 -25.55 -21.42
CA GLU A 498 1.47 -24.37 -21.02
C GLU A 498 0.70 -23.05 -21.15
N GLU A 499 -0.21 -22.96 -22.12
CA GLU A 499 -1.10 -21.80 -22.32
C GLU A 499 -2.07 -21.57 -21.15
N ASP A 500 -2.32 -22.62 -20.36
CA ASP A 500 -3.26 -22.61 -19.24
C ASP A 500 -2.58 -22.46 -17.87
N THR A 501 -1.27 -22.23 -17.86
CA THR A 501 -0.51 -22.04 -16.62
C THR A 501 -0.80 -20.67 -16.00
N PRO A 502 -0.93 -20.60 -14.66
CA PRO A 502 -1.22 -19.35 -13.98
C PRO A 502 -0.03 -18.38 -14.08
N ILE A 503 -0.34 -17.08 -14.14
CA ILE A 503 0.66 -16.01 -14.24
C ILE A 503 1.49 -15.92 -12.95
N THR A 504 0.82 -16.10 -11.80
CA THR A 504 1.44 -15.87 -10.50
C THR A 504 0.94 -16.87 -9.46
N PHE A 505 1.87 -17.42 -8.68
CA PHE A 505 1.58 -18.13 -7.44
C PHE A 505 1.92 -17.24 -6.26
N ILE A 506 0.95 -17.02 -5.37
CA ILE A 506 1.10 -16.18 -4.18
C ILE A 506 1.05 -17.10 -2.97
N LEU A 507 2.20 -17.28 -2.32
CA LEU A 507 2.34 -18.07 -1.10
C LEU A 507 2.42 -17.12 0.09
N MET A 508 1.37 -17.10 0.90
CA MET A 508 1.30 -16.27 2.09
C MET A 508 1.61 -17.14 3.31
N GLY A 509 2.49 -16.63 4.18
CA GLY A 509 2.81 -17.24 5.47
C GLY A 509 1.59 -17.31 6.39
N ASN A 510 1.71 -17.83 7.61
CA ASN A 510 2.95 -18.22 8.27
C ASN A 510 3.62 -19.43 7.61
N PHE A 511 4.96 -19.39 7.49
CA PHE A 511 5.71 -20.52 6.92
C PHE A 511 6.06 -21.60 7.94
N VAL A 512 5.87 -21.32 9.23
CA VAL A 512 6.07 -22.27 10.33
C VAL A 512 4.87 -22.16 11.27
N SER A 513 4.38 -23.30 11.77
CA SER A 513 3.22 -23.33 12.67
C SER A 513 3.53 -22.67 14.02
N GLN A 514 4.71 -22.92 14.59
CA GLN A 514 5.16 -22.35 15.86
C GLN A 514 6.11 -21.18 15.65
N ALA A 515 6.00 -20.19 16.53
CA ALA A 515 6.90 -19.04 16.56
C ALA A 515 8.34 -19.48 16.85
N VAL A 516 9.28 -19.07 15.99
CA VAL A 516 10.73 -19.26 16.23
C VAL A 516 11.15 -18.40 17.41
N MET A 517 11.58 -19.04 18.50
CA MET A 517 12.03 -18.40 19.73
C MET A 517 13.55 -18.32 19.78
N ALA A 518 14.11 -17.24 20.31
CA ALA A 518 15.55 -17.06 20.46
C ALA A 518 16.19 -17.91 21.60
N ARG A 519 15.40 -18.73 22.31
CA ARG A 519 15.87 -19.61 23.39
C ARG A 519 16.03 -21.04 22.85
N GLY A 520 17.14 -21.69 23.20
CA GLY A 520 17.61 -22.98 22.64
C GLY A 520 16.67 -24.17 22.86
N GLY A 521 15.58 -24.22 22.08
CA GLY A 521 14.74 -25.38 21.82
C GLY A 521 14.58 -25.60 20.31
N SER A 522 13.80 -26.61 19.93
CA SER A 522 13.41 -26.86 18.54
C SER A 522 12.67 -25.64 17.96
N GLY A 523 12.96 -25.29 16.72
CA GLY A 523 12.46 -24.10 16.03
C GLY A 523 13.53 -23.04 15.74
N GLY A 524 14.82 -23.40 15.70
CA GLY A 524 15.91 -22.47 15.42
C GLY A 524 15.95 -21.97 13.95
N SER A 525 16.82 -21.01 13.67
CA SER A 525 17.04 -20.50 12.30
C SER A 525 17.55 -21.56 11.32
N ILE A 526 18.18 -22.62 11.83
CA ILE A 526 18.66 -23.77 11.03
C ILE A 526 17.47 -24.59 10.52
N GLU A 527 16.55 -24.98 11.41
CA GLU A 527 15.34 -25.72 11.03
C GLU A 527 14.49 -24.91 10.05
N TYR A 528 14.34 -23.60 10.30
CA TYR A 528 13.64 -22.70 9.37
C TYR A 528 14.27 -22.74 7.97
N LYS A 529 15.61 -22.76 7.88
CA LYS A 529 16.31 -22.89 6.61
C LYS A 529 16.07 -24.26 5.97
N GLU A 530 16.07 -25.34 6.74
CA GLU A 530 15.80 -26.70 6.26
C GLU A 530 14.39 -26.83 5.68
N TYR A 531 13.39 -26.17 6.27
CA TYR A 531 12.03 -26.14 5.73
C TYR A 531 11.95 -25.44 4.36
N PHE A 532 12.67 -24.33 4.19
CA PHE A 532 12.79 -23.65 2.89
C PHE A 532 13.60 -24.46 1.88
N ASP A 533 14.60 -25.22 2.33
CA ASP A 533 15.36 -26.15 1.49
C ASP A 533 14.46 -27.32 1.02
N GLY A 534 13.56 -27.81 1.88
CA GLY A 534 12.53 -28.78 1.55
C GLY A 534 11.55 -28.25 0.50
N LEU A 535 11.04 -27.03 0.69
CA LEU A 535 10.21 -26.34 -0.30
C LEU A 535 10.94 -26.19 -1.65
N ALA A 536 12.22 -25.78 -1.65
CA ALA A 536 13.02 -25.67 -2.86
C ALA A 536 13.10 -27.01 -3.63
N SER A 537 13.23 -28.13 -2.91
CA SER A 537 13.21 -29.46 -3.52
C SER A 537 11.86 -29.74 -4.18
N THR A 538 10.74 -29.45 -3.48
CA THR A 538 9.40 -29.69 -4.06
C THR A 538 9.09 -28.81 -5.28
N LEU A 539 9.63 -27.59 -5.33
CA LEU A 539 9.49 -26.70 -6.48
C LEU A 539 10.35 -27.17 -7.66
N SER A 540 11.53 -27.73 -7.39
CA SER A 540 12.43 -28.24 -8.43
C SER A 540 11.85 -29.44 -9.18
N ASP A 541 10.89 -30.17 -8.59
CA ASP A 541 10.17 -31.26 -9.25
C ASP A 541 9.27 -30.75 -10.42
N TYR A 542 8.98 -29.44 -10.50
CA TYR A 542 8.07 -28.84 -11.48
C TYR A 542 8.70 -27.67 -12.27
N PRO A 543 9.72 -27.92 -13.12
CA PRO A 543 10.46 -26.86 -13.83
C PRO A 543 9.59 -26.05 -14.79
N THR A 544 8.56 -26.65 -15.39
CA THR A 544 7.64 -25.95 -16.31
C THR A 544 6.93 -24.77 -15.65
N LEU A 545 6.47 -24.94 -14.41
CA LEU A 545 5.83 -23.88 -13.63
C LEU A 545 6.82 -22.81 -13.18
N LEU A 546 8.05 -23.18 -12.84
CA LEU A 546 9.08 -22.23 -12.46
C LEU A 546 9.49 -21.31 -13.62
N GLN A 547 9.39 -21.80 -14.86
CA GLN A 547 9.68 -21.03 -16.07
C GLN A 547 8.52 -20.12 -16.50
N SER A 548 7.27 -20.59 -16.34
CA SER A 548 6.08 -19.88 -16.82
C SER A 548 5.43 -18.95 -15.79
N ALA A 549 5.63 -19.16 -14.49
CA ALA A 549 4.95 -18.40 -13.44
C ALA A 549 5.89 -17.60 -12.53
N THR A 550 5.40 -16.46 -12.02
CA THR A 550 6.07 -15.68 -10.99
C THR A 550 5.61 -16.15 -9.60
N PHE A 551 6.52 -16.42 -8.68
CA PHE A 551 6.18 -16.82 -7.31
C PHE A 551 6.39 -15.65 -6.36
N VAL A 552 5.33 -15.23 -5.65
CA VAL A 552 5.35 -14.15 -4.67
C VAL A 552 5.20 -14.73 -3.27
N PHE A 553 6.14 -14.41 -2.39
CA PHE A 553 6.14 -14.88 -1.02
C PHE A 553 5.89 -13.73 -0.05
N VAL A 554 4.82 -13.84 0.75
CA VAL A 554 4.42 -12.84 1.74
C VAL A 554 4.65 -13.39 3.15
N PRO A 555 5.40 -12.71 4.02
CA PRO A 555 5.71 -13.22 5.35
C PRO A 555 4.54 -13.08 6.34
N GLY A 556 4.52 -13.98 7.33
CA GLY A 556 3.56 -14.04 8.44
C GLY A 556 4.13 -13.59 9.80
N ASP A 557 3.32 -13.69 10.86
CA ASP A 557 3.66 -13.32 12.25
C ASP A 557 4.63 -14.31 12.91
N ASN A 558 4.58 -15.58 12.53
CA ASN A 558 5.41 -16.64 13.12
C ASN A 558 6.76 -16.84 12.41
N ASP A 559 7.06 -16.05 11.37
CA ASP A 559 8.31 -16.18 10.62
C ASP A 559 9.52 -15.70 11.43
N ALA A 560 10.68 -16.35 11.21
CA ALA A 560 11.80 -16.37 12.15
C ALA A 560 12.30 -15.01 12.67
N TRP A 561 12.43 -13.99 11.80
CA TRP A 561 12.96 -12.69 12.20
C TRP A 561 11.92 -11.80 12.88
N ALA A 562 10.63 -12.08 12.69
CA ALA A 562 9.54 -11.33 13.31
C ALA A 562 9.19 -11.95 14.68
N SER A 563 9.06 -13.28 14.70
CA SER A 563 8.68 -14.04 15.89
C SER A 563 9.76 -14.09 16.96
N SER A 564 11.04 -14.02 16.60
CA SER A 564 12.16 -14.03 17.55
C SER A 564 12.13 -12.87 18.54
N PHE A 565 11.49 -11.75 18.18
CA PHE A 565 11.27 -10.61 19.07
C PHE A 565 9.90 -10.65 19.74
N SER A 566 8.86 -11.07 19.03
CA SER A 566 7.48 -11.02 19.54
C SER A 566 7.05 -12.27 20.31
N ALA A 567 7.85 -13.34 20.26
CA ALA A 567 7.52 -14.62 20.89
C ALA A 567 6.14 -15.16 20.45
N GLY A 568 5.75 -14.92 19.19
CA GLY A 568 4.44 -15.29 18.64
C GLY A 568 3.33 -14.26 18.89
N ALA A 569 3.63 -13.14 19.55
CA ALA A 569 2.70 -12.01 19.65
C ALA A 569 2.67 -11.18 18.35
N ALA A 570 1.68 -10.28 18.28
CA ALA A 570 1.49 -9.40 17.14
C ALA A 570 2.70 -8.48 16.90
N THR A 571 3.38 -8.67 15.78
CA THR A 571 4.55 -7.89 15.34
C THR A 571 4.13 -6.55 14.75
N ALA A 572 5.10 -5.63 14.59
CA ALA A 572 4.83 -4.31 14.01
C ALA A 572 4.63 -4.37 12.48
N LEU A 573 3.64 -3.65 11.96
CA LEU A 573 3.38 -3.50 10.53
C LEU A 573 3.86 -2.13 10.00
N PRO A 574 4.30 -2.01 8.73
CA PRO A 574 4.59 -3.09 7.76
C PRO A 574 5.85 -3.90 8.11
N ARG A 575 5.95 -5.10 7.53
CA ARG A 575 7.08 -6.03 7.72
C ARG A 575 7.90 -6.20 6.46
N LYS A 576 9.22 -6.37 6.65
CA LYS A 576 10.14 -6.72 5.56
C LYS A 576 9.92 -8.16 5.11
N GLY A 577 10.24 -8.42 3.84
CA GLY A 577 10.24 -9.77 3.28
C GLY A 577 11.29 -10.68 3.90
N ILE A 578 11.22 -11.97 3.53
CA ILE A 578 12.11 -13.01 4.04
C ILE A 578 13.56 -12.67 3.67
N PRO A 579 14.50 -12.68 4.65
CA PRO A 579 15.90 -12.43 4.39
C PRO A 579 16.52 -13.41 3.38
N GLU A 580 17.46 -12.91 2.57
CA GLU A 580 18.07 -13.70 1.50
C GLU A 580 18.76 -14.99 1.98
N MET A 581 19.24 -14.99 3.23
CA MET A 581 19.91 -16.12 3.87
C MET A 581 19.09 -17.44 3.83
N PHE A 582 17.76 -17.34 3.87
CA PHE A 582 16.86 -18.50 3.85
C PHE A 582 16.38 -18.88 2.44
N THR A 583 16.53 -17.98 1.47
CA THR A 583 15.89 -18.10 0.14
C THR A 583 16.84 -18.57 -0.96
N SER A 584 18.14 -18.67 -0.64
CA SER A 584 19.21 -18.93 -1.62
C SER A 584 18.99 -20.20 -2.46
N ARG A 585 18.51 -21.31 -1.86
CA ARG A 585 18.23 -22.55 -2.62
C ARG A 585 17.04 -22.42 -3.55
N ILE A 586 15.98 -21.72 -3.14
CA ILE A 586 14.82 -21.45 -4.00
C ILE A 586 15.26 -20.60 -5.19
N LYS A 587 15.97 -19.49 -4.96
CA LYS A 587 16.49 -18.64 -6.05
C LYS A 587 17.31 -19.47 -7.05
N ARG A 588 18.17 -20.37 -6.56
CA ARG A 588 18.96 -21.28 -7.41
C ARG A 588 18.09 -22.23 -8.23
N ALA A 589 17.01 -22.78 -7.66
CA ALA A 589 16.10 -23.65 -8.39
C ALA A 589 15.47 -22.95 -9.60
N PHE A 590 15.02 -21.69 -9.44
CA PHE A 590 14.54 -20.87 -10.56
C PHE A 590 15.63 -20.61 -11.60
N THR A 591 16.85 -20.26 -11.18
CA THR A 591 17.97 -20.05 -12.11
C THR A 591 18.30 -21.31 -12.91
N THR A 592 18.29 -22.48 -12.26
CA THR A 592 18.53 -23.76 -12.94
C THR A 592 17.42 -24.07 -13.94
N ALA A 593 16.15 -23.92 -13.55
CA ALA A 593 15.01 -24.15 -14.45
C ALA A 593 15.02 -23.21 -15.67
N ASN A 594 15.38 -21.94 -15.47
CA ASN A 594 15.47 -20.97 -16.56
C ASN A 594 16.65 -21.26 -17.52
N ALA A 595 17.80 -21.70 -16.98
CA ALA A 595 18.96 -22.07 -17.79
C ALA A 595 18.71 -23.34 -18.63
N GLU A 596 17.89 -24.27 -18.13
CA GLU A 596 17.44 -25.45 -18.89
C GLU A 596 16.49 -25.04 -20.02
N ALA A 597 15.53 -24.14 -19.74
CA ALA A 597 14.62 -23.60 -20.75
C ALA A 597 15.36 -22.89 -21.89
N GLU A 598 16.39 -22.10 -21.57
CA GLU A 598 17.21 -21.41 -22.56
C GLU A 598 17.93 -22.39 -23.50
N LYS A 599 18.38 -23.54 -22.99
CA LYS A 599 19.04 -24.58 -23.79
C LYS A 599 18.06 -25.33 -24.68
N GLU A 600 16.87 -25.63 -24.19
CA GLU A 600 15.87 -26.42 -24.92
C GLU A 600 15.10 -25.58 -25.96
N ARG A 601 14.75 -24.34 -25.61
CA ARG A 601 13.83 -23.50 -26.40
C ARG A 601 14.51 -22.33 -27.09
N GLY A 602 15.76 -22.01 -26.76
CA GLY A 602 16.47 -20.84 -27.28
C GLY A 602 15.84 -19.50 -26.89
N ARG A 603 14.86 -19.51 -25.97
CA ARG A 603 14.16 -18.33 -25.45
C ARG A 603 14.41 -18.21 -23.95
N LYS A 604 14.67 -16.99 -23.50
CA LYS A 604 14.86 -16.68 -22.08
C LYS A 604 13.54 -16.84 -21.32
N ALA A 605 13.52 -17.71 -20.33
CA ALA A 605 12.40 -17.85 -19.42
C ALA A 605 12.46 -16.75 -18.33
N ASP A 606 11.37 -15.99 -18.18
CA ASP A 606 11.25 -14.87 -17.25
C ASP A 606 10.64 -15.28 -15.89
N GLY A 607 10.76 -16.56 -15.51
CA GLY A 607 10.28 -17.06 -14.23
C GLY A 607 11.12 -16.53 -13.05
N GLU A 608 10.47 -15.94 -12.05
CA GLU A 608 11.16 -15.35 -10.89
C GLU A 608 10.42 -15.57 -9.56
N ALA A 609 11.20 -15.56 -8.47
CA ALA A 609 10.71 -15.62 -7.11
C ALA A 609 10.91 -14.26 -6.41
N ILE A 610 9.81 -13.62 -6.03
CA ILE A 610 9.76 -12.30 -5.40
C ILE A 610 9.43 -12.45 -3.92
N TRP A 611 10.30 -11.91 -3.07
CA TRP A 611 10.12 -11.88 -1.63
C TRP A 611 9.65 -10.48 -1.23
N THR A 612 8.37 -10.36 -0.85
CA THR A 612 7.77 -9.05 -0.61
C THR A 612 7.44 -8.82 0.86
N THR A 613 7.01 -7.61 1.15
CA THR A 613 6.57 -7.13 2.46
C THR A 613 5.16 -7.60 2.83
N ASN A 614 4.79 -7.42 4.10
CA ASN A 614 3.42 -7.60 4.57
C ASN A 614 2.92 -6.33 5.30
N PRO A 615 1.90 -5.63 4.78
CA PRO A 615 1.21 -5.87 3.51
C PRO A 615 2.09 -5.61 2.29
N SER A 616 1.66 -6.08 1.11
CA SER A 616 2.24 -5.73 -0.20
C SER A 616 1.15 -5.46 -1.22
N ARG A 617 1.48 -4.79 -2.33
CA ARG A 617 0.53 -4.52 -3.41
C ARG A 617 1.05 -5.07 -4.73
N LEU A 618 0.23 -5.81 -5.44
CA LEU A 618 0.48 -6.24 -6.80
C LEU A 618 -0.27 -5.32 -7.75
N CYS A 619 0.46 -4.76 -8.71
CA CYS A 619 -0.11 -3.99 -9.80
C CYS A 619 0.05 -4.75 -11.10
N LEU A 620 -1.05 -4.94 -11.83
CA LEU A 620 -1.02 -5.43 -13.19
C LEU A 620 -1.53 -4.32 -14.10
N PHE A 621 -0.76 -4.00 -15.15
CA PHE A 621 -1.07 -2.88 -16.05
C PHE A 621 -1.19 -1.54 -15.29
N GLY A 622 -0.22 -1.25 -14.43
CA GLY A 622 -0.11 0.03 -13.70
C GLY A 622 -1.27 0.25 -12.71
N PRO A 623 -1.97 1.40 -12.74
CA PRO A 623 -2.99 1.75 -11.75
C PRO A 623 -4.37 1.08 -11.96
N THR A 624 -4.54 0.33 -13.06
CA THR A 624 -5.83 -0.22 -13.49
C THR A 624 -6.27 -1.44 -12.68
N HIS A 625 -5.33 -2.34 -12.37
CA HIS A 625 -5.57 -3.53 -11.59
C HIS A 625 -4.63 -3.58 -10.39
N GLU A 626 -5.22 -3.41 -9.21
CA GLU A 626 -4.48 -3.38 -7.93
C GLU A 626 -5.01 -4.49 -7.02
N ILE A 627 -4.12 -5.35 -6.56
CA ILE A 627 -4.39 -6.42 -5.61
C ILE A 627 -3.59 -6.15 -4.33
N LEU A 628 -4.28 -6.00 -3.20
CA LEU A 628 -3.65 -5.82 -1.90
C LEU A 628 -3.47 -7.18 -1.23
N LEU A 629 -2.25 -7.53 -0.84
CA LEU A 629 -1.94 -8.75 -0.10
C LEU A 629 -1.70 -8.43 1.36
N PHE A 630 -2.45 -9.07 2.25
CA PHE A 630 -2.30 -8.89 3.69
C PHE A 630 -2.48 -10.22 4.43
N ARG A 631 -1.49 -10.58 5.24
CA ARG A 631 -1.56 -11.75 6.15
C ARG A 631 -1.63 -11.26 7.59
N ASP A 632 -2.76 -11.48 8.25
CA ASP A 632 -2.99 -11.22 9.68
C ASP A 632 -4.23 -11.99 10.16
N ASP A 633 -4.24 -12.46 11.41
CA ASP A 633 -5.38 -13.12 12.04
C ASP A 633 -6.34 -12.07 12.61
N MET A 634 -6.97 -11.32 11.69
CA MET A 634 -7.81 -10.18 12.01
C MET A 634 -9.10 -10.58 12.74
N THR A 635 -9.73 -11.68 12.31
CA THR A 635 -11.00 -12.15 12.86
C THR A 635 -10.88 -12.48 14.34
N GLY A 636 -9.82 -13.18 14.74
CA GLY A 636 -9.55 -13.45 16.15
C GLY A 636 -9.31 -12.21 16.97
N ARG A 637 -8.55 -11.28 16.41
CA ARG A 637 -8.27 -10.01 17.06
C ARG A 637 -9.53 -9.18 17.25
N LEU A 638 -10.42 -9.14 16.26
CA LEU A 638 -11.72 -8.49 16.35
C LEU A 638 -12.62 -9.17 17.39
N ARG A 639 -12.70 -10.50 17.39
CA ARG A 639 -13.47 -11.28 18.38
C ARG A 639 -13.06 -10.96 19.82
N ARG A 640 -11.76 -10.79 20.08
CA ARG A 640 -11.24 -10.50 21.42
C ARG A 640 -11.43 -9.05 21.88
N THR A 641 -11.61 -8.11 20.95
CA THR A 641 -11.60 -6.66 21.26
C THR A 641 -12.93 -5.98 21.00
N ALA A 642 -13.89 -6.68 20.39
CA ALA A 642 -15.14 -6.09 20.01
C ALA A 642 -16.03 -5.74 21.20
N ILE A 643 -16.80 -4.66 21.02
CA ILE A 643 -17.87 -4.28 21.92
C ILE A 643 -19.06 -5.20 21.67
N ASN A 644 -19.57 -5.78 22.76
CA ASN A 644 -20.80 -6.53 22.74
C ASN A 644 -21.98 -5.58 22.95
N PHE A 645 -22.97 -5.65 22.08
CA PHE A 645 -24.25 -4.97 22.23
C PHE A 645 -25.25 -5.97 22.82
N SER A 646 -26.15 -5.51 23.68
CA SER A 646 -27.27 -6.34 24.13
C SER A 646 -28.14 -6.66 22.92
N SER A 647 -28.09 -7.91 22.45
CA SER A 647 -29.04 -8.34 21.43
C SER A 647 -30.42 -8.45 22.09
N SER A 648 -31.41 -7.76 21.52
CA SER A 648 -32.80 -8.10 21.79
C SER A 648 -33.04 -9.48 21.16
N LYS A 649 -32.82 -10.56 21.92
CA LYS A 649 -33.52 -11.81 21.62
C LYS A 649 -35.04 -11.52 21.77
N PRO A 650 -35.90 -12.08 20.91
CA PRO A 650 -37.32 -12.11 21.23
C PRO A 650 -37.47 -12.87 22.54
N SER A 651 -38.10 -12.25 23.52
CA SER A 651 -38.63 -12.94 24.68
C SER A 651 -39.72 -13.86 24.17
N ASP A 652 -39.39 -15.14 23.97
CA ASP A 652 -40.40 -16.18 24.13
C ASP A 652 -40.89 -16.04 25.57
N GLU A 653 -42.17 -15.69 25.69
CA GLU A 653 -42.93 -15.79 26.92
C GLU A 653 -42.83 -17.24 27.39
N ASP A 654 -42.20 -17.46 28.54
CA ASP A 654 -42.67 -18.43 29.51
C ASP A 654 -42.23 -17.90 30.88
N GLY A 655 -43.23 -17.52 31.67
CA GLY A 655 -43.05 -17.28 33.09
C GLY A 655 -42.66 -18.59 33.77
N ASP A 656 -41.76 -18.51 34.74
CA ASP A 656 -42.16 -18.76 36.13
C ASP A 656 -40.97 -18.58 37.09
N GLU A 657 -41.36 -18.29 38.31
CA GLU A 657 -40.61 -17.75 39.43
C GLU A 657 -39.52 -18.69 39.99
N ASP A 658 -38.50 -18.03 40.56
CA ASP A 658 -37.71 -18.40 41.74
C ASP A 658 -37.62 -19.89 42.18
N GLY A 659 -36.39 -20.44 42.18
CA GLY A 659 -36.12 -21.69 42.89
C GLY A 659 -34.65 -22.11 42.92
N ARG A 660 -33.99 -21.92 44.07
CA ARG A 660 -32.62 -22.30 44.44
C ARG A 660 -32.16 -23.69 43.94
N MET A 661 -30.92 -23.73 43.44
CA MET A 661 -30.14 -24.95 43.22
C MET A 661 -29.70 -25.59 44.55
N VAL A 662 -29.96 -26.89 44.71
CA VAL A 662 -29.18 -27.79 45.58
C VAL A 662 -28.93 -29.10 44.84
N ASP A 663 -27.68 -29.52 44.79
CA ASP A 663 -27.12 -30.75 44.22
C ASP A 663 -27.77 -32.04 44.73
N THR A 664 -28.02 -33.02 43.85
CA THR A 664 -27.89 -34.46 44.18
C THR A 664 -27.72 -35.32 42.89
N PRO A 665 -26.80 -36.31 42.83
CA PRO A 665 -26.49 -37.09 41.63
C PRO A 665 -27.42 -38.32 41.42
N PRO A 666 -27.38 -39.00 40.24
CA PRO A 666 -28.46 -39.88 39.79
C PRO A 666 -28.30 -41.33 40.28
N PRO A 667 -29.38 -42.12 40.39
CA PRO A 667 -29.29 -43.57 40.37
C PRO A 667 -29.71 -44.14 39.00
N ALA A 668 -28.96 -45.12 38.54
CA ALA A 668 -29.36 -46.13 37.57
C ALA A 668 -29.63 -47.45 38.34
N PRO A 669 -29.97 -48.57 37.68
CA PRO A 669 -31.13 -48.85 36.81
C PRO A 669 -31.89 -50.10 37.31
N GLU A 670 -33.17 -50.30 36.97
CA GLU A 670 -33.81 -51.62 37.08
C GLU A 670 -34.73 -51.95 35.89
N VAL A 671 -34.82 -53.25 35.65
CA VAL A 671 -35.14 -53.93 34.40
C VAL A 671 -36.47 -54.67 34.53
N SER A 672 -37.29 -54.68 33.49
CA SER A 672 -38.26 -55.74 33.13
C SER A 672 -38.98 -55.25 31.85
N GLY A 673 -39.07 -55.96 30.72
CA GLY A 673 -38.92 -57.38 30.43
C GLY A 673 -40.31 -57.95 30.09
N ASP A 674 -40.70 -57.95 28.82
CA ASP A 674 -41.38 -59.11 28.22
C ASP A 674 -41.40 -59.10 26.68
N MET A 675 -41.38 -60.31 26.12
CA MET A 675 -41.12 -60.71 24.73
C MET A 675 -42.39 -61.10 23.96
N ASP A 676 -42.30 -61.13 22.62
CA ASP A 676 -42.88 -62.14 21.67
C ASP A 676 -42.53 -61.69 20.21
N VAL A 677 -41.54 -62.26 19.47
CA VAL A 677 -41.43 -63.53 18.66
C VAL A 677 -42.37 -63.52 17.42
N ASP A 678 -41.99 -63.15 16.17
CA ASP A 678 -41.17 -63.76 15.07
C ASP A 678 -42.06 -63.92 13.78
N PRO A 679 -41.59 -64.27 12.54
CA PRO A 679 -40.30 -64.05 11.85
C PRO A 679 -40.40 -63.66 10.34
N ASP A 680 -39.23 -63.45 9.71
CA ASP A 680 -38.85 -63.55 8.27
C ASP A 680 -39.43 -62.62 7.19
N THR A 681 -38.60 -61.71 6.65
CA THR A 681 -38.19 -61.74 5.23
C THR A 681 -36.91 -60.91 4.98
N GLN A 682 -35.92 -61.53 4.34
CA GLN A 682 -34.69 -60.90 3.80
C GLN A 682 -35.01 -60.00 2.60
N THR A 683 -34.60 -58.73 2.62
CA THR A 683 -34.22 -57.98 1.40
C THR A 683 -33.32 -56.78 1.73
N THR A 684 -32.06 -56.87 1.32
CA THR A 684 -31.19 -55.81 0.76
C THR A 684 -31.04 -54.48 1.50
N ASP A 685 -29.85 -54.28 2.09
CA ASP A 685 -29.27 -52.96 2.36
C ASP A 685 -29.17 -52.11 1.09
N PRO A 686 -29.55 -50.83 1.17
CA PRO A 686 -28.62 -49.78 0.78
C PRO A 686 -28.49 -48.69 1.86
N GLN A 687 -27.24 -48.47 2.28
CA GLN A 687 -26.68 -47.25 2.88
C GLN A 687 -27.60 -46.01 2.92
N PRO A 688 -27.81 -45.37 4.09
CA PRO A 688 -28.33 -44.01 4.13
C PRO A 688 -27.21 -43.04 3.71
N ALA A 689 -27.38 -42.47 2.51
CA ALA A 689 -26.61 -41.35 2.02
C ALA A 689 -26.64 -40.16 2.99
N GLU A 690 -25.47 -39.55 3.19
CA GLU A 690 -25.26 -38.28 3.87
C GLU A 690 -26.12 -37.17 3.23
N LYS A 691 -26.90 -36.45 4.05
CA LYS A 691 -27.53 -35.19 3.65
C LYS A 691 -26.52 -34.04 3.85
N PRO A 692 -26.22 -33.21 2.84
CA PRO A 692 -25.28 -32.11 2.99
C PRO A 692 -25.88 -30.91 3.74
N THR A 693 -25.03 -30.33 4.58
CA THR A 693 -25.11 -29.11 5.38
C THR A 693 -25.47 -27.85 4.56
N LYS A 694 -26.69 -27.30 4.71
CA LYS A 694 -27.05 -25.98 4.15
C LYS A 694 -26.94 -24.83 5.15
N ASP A 695 -27.06 -25.08 6.45
CA ASP A 695 -27.11 -24.02 7.48
C ASP A 695 -25.72 -23.47 7.88
N SER A 696 -24.66 -24.27 7.74
CA SER A 696 -23.28 -23.83 8.03
C SER A 696 -22.76 -22.83 7.00
N VAL A 697 -23.12 -23.00 5.73
CA VAL A 697 -22.66 -22.15 4.61
C VAL A 697 -23.20 -20.73 4.74
N SER A 698 -24.41 -20.54 5.28
CA SER A 698 -24.97 -19.20 5.55
C SER A 698 -24.24 -18.46 6.66
N SER A 699 -23.81 -19.16 7.71
CA SER A 699 -23.07 -18.57 8.83
C SER A 699 -21.67 -18.12 8.42
N ASP A 700 -20.96 -18.96 7.65
CA ASP A 700 -19.61 -18.66 7.16
C ASP A 700 -19.60 -17.44 6.22
N LEU A 701 -20.58 -17.36 5.32
CA LEU A 701 -20.74 -16.23 4.42
C LEU A 701 -21.10 -14.94 5.17
N HIS A 702 -21.92 -15.04 6.22
CA HIS A 702 -22.26 -13.89 7.07
C HIS A 702 -21.03 -13.38 7.84
N ALA A 703 -20.25 -14.28 8.43
CA ALA A 703 -19.00 -13.94 9.09
C ALA A 703 -17.99 -13.28 8.13
N ALA A 704 -17.88 -13.80 6.91
CA ALA A 704 -17.06 -13.21 5.84
C ALA A 704 -17.52 -11.80 5.47
N ARG A 705 -18.82 -11.60 5.25
CA ARG A 705 -19.39 -10.27 4.95
C ARG A 705 -19.17 -9.28 6.09
N LYS A 706 -19.32 -9.73 7.34
CA LYS A 706 -19.08 -8.92 8.53
C LYS A 706 -17.63 -8.45 8.62
N LEU A 707 -16.66 -9.34 8.36
CA LEU A 707 -15.23 -9.01 8.31
C LEU A 707 -14.92 -8.02 7.19
N VAL A 708 -15.35 -8.32 5.96
CA VAL A 708 -15.09 -7.50 4.76
C VAL A 708 -15.65 -6.09 4.94
N LYS A 709 -16.91 -5.97 5.38
CA LYS A 709 -17.55 -4.69 5.63
C LYS A 709 -16.77 -3.88 6.67
N THR A 710 -16.40 -4.51 7.78
CA THR A 710 -15.63 -3.84 8.86
C THR A 710 -14.33 -3.23 8.34
N ILE A 711 -13.54 -3.98 7.56
CA ILE A 711 -12.21 -3.55 7.11
C ILE A 711 -12.32 -2.46 6.03
N LEU A 712 -13.19 -2.66 5.05
CA LEU A 712 -13.36 -1.71 3.94
C LEU A 712 -14.03 -0.42 4.38
N ASP A 713 -15.02 -0.49 5.29
CA ASP A 713 -15.63 0.70 5.89
C ASP A 713 -14.57 1.51 6.66
N GLN A 714 -13.68 0.87 7.44
CA GLN A 714 -12.59 1.58 8.12
C GLN A 714 -11.52 2.16 7.17
N GLY A 715 -11.34 1.57 5.97
CA GLY A 715 -10.36 2.04 4.98
C GLY A 715 -8.90 1.92 5.45
N TYR A 716 -8.60 1.06 6.43
CA TYR A 716 -7.29 0.90 7.04
C TYR A 716 -7.07 -0.54 7.50
N LEU A 717 -5.93 -1.15 7.15
CA LEU A 717 -5.67 -2.57 7.39
C LEU A 717 -5.55 -2.96 8.88
N SER A 718 -5.11 -2.03 9.73
CA SER A 718 -4.97 -2.28 11.18
C SER A 718 -5.87 -1.33 11.98
N PRO A 719 -7.19 -1.56 12.01
CA PRO A 719 -8.14 -0.69 12.70
C PRO A 719 -8.15 -0.91 14.22
N PHE A 720 -6.99 -1.17 14.81
CA PHE A 720 -6.82 -1.48 16.23
C PHE A 720 -5.99 -0.39 16.93
N GLY A 721 -6.09 -0.34 18.25
CA GLY A 721 -5.14 0.42 19.07
C GLY A 721 -3.70 -0.11 18.88
N MET A 722 -2.72 0.79 18.91
CA MET A 722 -1.30 0.44 18.73
C MET A 722 -0.74 -0.51 19.81
N ALA A 723 -1.40 -0.62 20.96
CA ALA A 723 -1.08 -1.59 22.00
C ALA A 723 -1.43 -3.03 21.59
N ILE A 724 -2.44 -3.20 20.73
CA ILE A 724 -2.93 -4.51 20.26
C ILE A 724 -2.20 -4.91 18.97
N ARG A 725 -2.02 -3.97 18.05
CA ARG A 725 -1.30 -4.17 16.78
C ARG A 725 -0.36 -2.99 16.53
N PRO A 726 0.94 -3.12 16.86
CA PRO A 726 1.90 -2.05 16.65
C PRO A 726 2.05 -1.69 15.17
N VAL A 727 2.25 -0.40 14.88
CA VAL A 727 2.42 0.11 13.51
C VAL A 727 3.63 1.06 13.48
N LEU A 728 4.43 0.96 12.43
CA LEU A 728 5.52 1.88 12.12
C LEU A 728 4.94 3.20 11.58
N TRP A 729 5.20 4.33 12.27
CA TRP A 729 4.44 5.57 12.06
C TRP A 729 4.66 6.17 10.67
N ASP A 730 5.90 6.18 10.19
CA ASP A 730 6.25 6.76 8.89
C ASP A 730 5.74 5.95 7.70
N TYR A 731 5.44 4.65 7.91
CA TYR A 731 4.98 3.70 6.90
C TYR A 731 3.48 3.40 7.00
N THR A 732 2.72 4.23 7.71
CA THR A 732 1.26 4.07 7.83
C THR A 732 0.53 4.20 6.50
N SER A 733 1.08 4.92 5.51
CA SER A 733 0.48 5.08 4.18
C SER A 733 0.29 3.75 3.47
N ALA A 734 1.20 2.79 3.68
CA ALA A 734 1.09 1.47 3.08
C ALA A 734 -0.11 0.65 3.61
N LEU A 735 -0.57 0.97 4.82
CA LEU A 735 -1.71 0.32 5.46
C LEU A 735 -3.07 0.94 5.09
N GLN A 736 -3.08 2.05 4.35
CA GLN A 736 -4.31 2.74 3.94
C GLN A 736 -4.98 2.04 2.76
N ILE A 737 -6.25 1.69 2.91
CA ILE A 737 -7.09 1.12 1.85
C ILE A 737 -7.85 2.27 1.16
N TYR A 738 -7.08 3.23 0.63
CA TYR A 738 -7.61 4.39 -0.06
C TYR A 738 -6.66 4.81 -1.19
N PRO A 739 -7.12 4.83 -2.47
CA PRO A 739 -8.43 4.39 -2.95
C PRO A 739 -8.66 2.89 -2.70
N LEU A 740 -9.91 2.42 -2.79
CA LEU A 740 -10.20 0.99 -2.70
C LEU A 740 -9.46 0.20 -3.79
N PRO A 741 -8.80 -0.92 -3.47
CA PRO A 741 -8.16 -1.79 -4.46
C PRO A 741 -9.20 -2.49 -5.34
N THR A 742 -8.75 -3.11 -6.44
CA THR A 742 -9.64 -3.93 -7.30
C THR A 742 -9.94 -5.26 -6.63
N ALA A 743 -8.92 -5.87 -6.04
CA ALA A 743 -9.06 -7.05 -5.21
C ALA A 743 -8.20 -6.95 -3.95
N MET A 744 -8.56 -7.70 -2.93
CA MET A 744 -7.85 -7.74 -1.66
C MET A 744 -7.79 -9.18 -1.16
N VAL A 745 -6.60 -9.63 -0.82
CA VAL A 745 -6.35 -10.95 -0.25
C VAL A 745 -6.06 -10.74 1.23
N ILE A 746 -6.93 -11.27 2.09
CA ILE A 746 -6.73 -11.33 3.53
C ILE A 746 -6.52 -12.79 3.88
N ALA A 747 -5.28 -13.20 4.13
CA ALA A 747 -5.01 -14.52 4.66
C ALA A 747 -5.26 -14.50 6.18
N ASP A 748 -6.40 -15.05 6.58
CA ASP A 748 -6.83 -15.16 7.98
C ASP A 748 -7.17 -16.61 8.28
N THR A 749 -6.48 -17.19 9.26
CA THR A 749 -6.65 -18.60 9.63
C THR A 749 -7.88 -18.83 10.49
N GLU A 750 -8.37 -17.80 11.19
CA GLU A 750 -9.51 -17.89 12.09
C GLU A 750 -10.86 -17.66 11.38
N ALA A 751 -10.81 -17.25 10.10
CA ALA A 751 -11.95 -17.14 9.22
C ALA A 751 -11.97 -18.31 8.21
N PRO A 752 -13.17 -18.79 7.80
CA PRO A 752 -13.28 -19.76 6.72
C PRO A 752 -12.75 -19.17 5.40
N ALA A 753 -12.41 -20.03 4.44
CA ALA A 753 -12.05 -19.59 3.11
C ALA A 753 -13.29 -19.00 2.41
N PHE A 754 -13.17 -17.80 1.85
CA PHE A 754 -14.30 -17.11 1.20
C PHE A 754 -13.85 -16.21 0.06
N SER A 755 -14.80 -15.80 -0.76
CA SER A 755 -14.65 -14.81 -1.81
C SER A 755 -15.93 -13.98 -1.89
N VAL A 756 -15.84 -12.67 -1.63
CA VAL A 756 -16.98 -11.76 -1.51
C VAL A 756 -16.62 -10.40 -2.13
N THR A 757 -17.55 -9.82 -2.89
CA THR A 757 -17.41 -8.47 -3.44
C THR A 757 -18.18 -7.46 -2.59
N TYR A 758 -17.55 -6.35 -2.23
CA TYR A 758 -18.18 -5.23 -1.53
C TYR A 758 -17.71 -3.90 -2.13
N GLU A 759 -18.66 -3.03 -2.49
CA GLU A 759 -18.41 -1.71 -3.10
C GLU A 759 -17.41 -1.70 -4.28
N GLY A 760 -17.41 -2.78 -5.07
CA GLY A 760 -16.55 -2.97 -6.24
C GLY A 760 -15.13 -3.49 -5.95
N CYS A 761 -14.78 -3.73 -4.68
CA CYS A 761 -13.57 -4.43 -4.27
C CYS A 761 -13.87 -5.91 -4.05
N HIS A 762 -13.09 -6.79 -4.67
CA HIS A 762 -13.23 -8.23 -4.51
C HIS A 762 -12.30 -8.76 -3.41
N VAL A 763 -12.86 -9.17 -2.27
CA VAL A 763 -12.09 -9.64 -1.12
C VAL A 763 -12.10 -11.16 -1.04
N MET A 764 -10.92 -11.76 -0.86
CA MET A 764 -10.74 -13.20 -0.77
C MET A 764 -9.89 -13.59 0.42
N ASN A 765 -10.28 -14.70 1.06
CA ASN A 765 -9.49 -15.38 2.07
C ASN A 765 -9.20 -16.81 1.59
N PRO A 766 -7.93 -17.18 1.34
CA PRO A 766 -7.58 -18.57 1.04
C PRO A 766 -7.75 -19.51 2.24
N GLY A 767 -7.78 -19.00 3.47
CA GLY A 767 -7.70 -19.81 4.68
C GLY A 767 -6.35 -20.53 4.78
N SER A 768 -6.29 -21.59 5.59
CA SER A 768 -5.12 -22.47 5.64
C SER A 768 -5.12 -23.47 4.48
N VAL A 769 -3.93 -23.75 3.93
CA VAL A 769 -3.75 -24.76 2.88
C VAL A 769 -4.32 -26.10 3.31
N ILE A 770 -4.06 -26.51 4.55
CA ILE A 770 -4.62 -27.73 5.11
C ILE A 770 -5.96 -27.37 5.74
N ALA A 771 -7.03 -27.98 5.25
CA ALA A 771 -8.36 -27.77 5.80
C ALA A 771 -8.41 -28.21 7.29
N PRO A 772 -8.66 -27.31 8.25
CA PRO A 772 -8.78 -27.70 9.65
C PRO A 772 -9.97 -28.65 9.82
N GLY A 773 -9.73 -29.82 10.41
CA GLY A 773 -10.76 -30.82 10.68
C GLY A 773 -11.11 -31.77 9.52
N ARG A 774 -10.55 -31.60 8.31
CA ARG A 774 -10.71 -32.55 7.20
C ARG A 774 -9.34 -33.14 6.81
N ARG A 775 -9.20 -34.45 6.88
CA ARG A 775 -7.93 -35.13 6.57
C ARG A 775 -7.68 -35.12 5.06
N GLY A 776 -6.48 -34.68 4.66
CA GLY A 776 -6.02 -34.78 3.27
C GLY A 776 -6.71 -33.83 2.28
N VAL A 777 -7.29 -32.71 2.72
CA VAL A 777 -7.91 -31.71 1.83
C VAL A 777 -7.04 -30.46 1.77
N ALA A 778 -6.55 -30.13 0.58
CA ALA A 778 -5.83 -28.90 0.26
C ALA A 778 -6.82 -27.84 -0.23
N LYS A 779 -6.74 -26.61 0.30
CA LYS A 779 -7.56 -25.46 -0.14
C LYS A 779 -6.68 -24.32 -0.65
N TRP A 780 -7.17 -23.64 -1.69
CA TRP A 780 -6.56 -22.42 -2.22
C TRP A 780 -7.60 -21.57 -2.94
N VAL A 781 -7.23 -20.34 -3.33
CA VAL A 781 -8.08 -19.46 -4.15
C VAL A 781 -7.48 -19.31 -5.53
N GLU A 782 -8.29 -19.51 -6.56
CA GLU A 782 -7.98 -19.13 -7.93
C GLU A 782 -8.63 -17.79 -8.22
N TYR A 783 -7.83 -16.76 -8.47
CA TYR A 783 -8.31 -15.45 -8.90
C TYR A 783 -8.12 -15.30 -10.40
N ASP A 784 -9.21 -15.05 -11.12
CA ASP A 784 -9.15 -14.75 -12.54
C ASP A 784 -9.15 -13.23 -12.73
N VAL A 785 -8.05 -12.70 -13.26
CA VAL A 785 -7.85 -11.27 -13.50
C VAL A 785 -8.86 -10.72 -14.52
N ARG A 786 -9.33 -11.56 -15.46
CA ARG A 786 -10.27 -11.16 -16.52
C ARG A 786 -11.68 -10.90 -15.96
N SER A 787 -12.21 -11.88 -15.22
CA SER A 787 -13.51 -11.74 -14.57
C SER A 787 -13.45 -10.91 -13.28
N ARG A 788 -12.25 -10.69 -12.72
CA ARG A 788 -12.02 -10.04 -11.41
C ARG A 788 -12.72 -10.77 -10.27
N VAL A 789 -12.89 -12.08 -10.41
CA VAL A 789 -13.57 -12.95 -9.44
C VAL A 789 -12.62 -14.06 -9.01
N GLY A 790 -12.54 -14.24 -7.69
CA GLY A 790 -11.88 -15.35 -7.03
C GLY A 790 -12.84 -16.52 -6.82
N LYS A 791 -12.32 -17.74 -6.90
CA LYS A 791 -13.05 -18.97 -6.57
C LYS A 791 -12.20 -19.79 -5.61
N VAL A 792 -12.81 -20.22 -4.51
CA VAL A 792 -12.18 -21.18 -3.59
C VAL A 792 -12.17 -22.56 -4.26
N LYS A 793 -11.03 -23.22 -4.23
CA LYS A 793 -10.81 -24.56 -4.76
C LYS A 793 -10.34 -25.48 -3.65
N GLU A 794 -10.74 -26.74 -3.74
CA GLU A 794 -10.34 -27.79 -2.82
C GLU A 794 -9.90 -29.02 -3.63
N ALA A 795 -8.86 -29.73 -3.17
CA ALA A 795 -8.44 -31.01 -3.74
C ALA A 795 -7.97 -31.97 -2.64
N LEU A 796 -8.15 -33.27 -2.89
CA LEU A 796 -7.66 -34.34 -2.02
C LEU A 796 -6.20 -34.67 -2.36
N PHE A 797 -5.36 -34.88 -1.34
CA PHE A 797 -3.93 -35.14 -1.52
C PHE A 797 -3.41 -36.42 -0.87
#